data_AF-A0A9X3PUA4-F1
#
_entry.id   AF-A0A9X3PUA4-F1
#
_cell.length_a   1.000
_cell.length_b   1.000
_cell.length_c   1.000
_cell.angle_alpha   90.00
_cell.angle_beta   90.00
_cell.angle_gamma   90.00
#
_symmetry.space_group_name_H-M   'P 1'
#
loop_
_entity.id
_entity.type
_entity.pdbx_description
1 polymer ?
#
loop_
_entity_poly.entity_id
_entity_poly.type
_entity_poly.pdbx_seq_one_letter_code
_entity_poly.pdbx_strand_id
1 'polypeptide(L)'
;MRYPPTNTPYPSIDSFLGEKLRKNEEKLAHEIAEEIKETVDRYYAKHNKAFRDTHAKEIGCVKAIFHVNENIPSYLAKGVFVAGRSYKALIRFSHGDEKPDAADNKRGIRGMAIKLKVPGPAGHMIDQDFVMFNHPVFFLDNPTGLLSLLKAKNSRNNWLIRLFHLPRAFWGLGVRGLWNLAQMGLKRQISNPLMAKYFSVTAYRLGAPEDKERKAIKFSARPIPVGTSKNGNGFPWFCCDQEGGMPSNADADYLRKALRNTLAHGKAWMEFMVQPGTETLSVENSKIKWDEKVSKFIPVALIEIPQQPLDEEEENTSCETQSFNPWNGLPEHHPLGVVNRLRGVIYWAISEYRNQKNEQVPPQAVTGKRPMKQRAFTIVTEIKDDETKVKEEEKHLNKLKKYLKDIGDDIKDKTKHGVIDFSKYNRLHYCCFVIFNKDKNNEDSDPPVLVFEGNIDGSPEEFLQIMCEKNKHFLSEVYKHCRGCPDPKNMTNESLISYLLDHDEGYNAFYVGHPGRTVAEIQREKTLHERITAFLQNKKAVLAHRNTKEVRQLIQEEVCKEPKINWAKTVPRSPFHVQYKSLIFGLLVLGAASIIYLFFGAPGWFTFLFLVTAYGIWSRSGAYGIEASLQEKGGIILWIILFLTINYFVWTYGWVGFIILAIFVLSYGIWFYWREKRDVILEKRDVIFWIVLLVGLSLSMMGFYKLGSLSRAFFPEAVGIFGLPGLSILLMLAGAYGIWLYWREKRDKQDEVQWDLEKIKEVQNPEDRQQQNHLTSISYLKPGPLRLLTLRVVLFLANLGARLVETKGSLAGIVTIHFARWVIIDGGINGGKRLLFFSNYDGSWENYLGEFIDHAHKGLTAIWSNTRLGENRGFPHTQALQGGGALDEQRFKFQVRNSQRTEQIWYSAYPELSVKNIGNNKKIRDQLLGDMTDEDLREDITDKDLREDMTDEERREVAWLRRCEAWLRRF
;
A
#
# COMPACT_ATOMS: atom_id res chain seq x y z
N MET A 1 10.08 3.49 -37.77
CA MET A 1 8.79 2.77 -37.78
C MET A 1 8.46 2.41 -36.35
N ARG A 2 7.44 3.02 -35.76
CA ARG A 2 6.01 2.62 -35.75
C ARG A 2 5.75 1.44 -34.80
N TYR A 3 4.84 1.68 -33.86
CA TYR A 3 4.11 0.73 -33.03
C TYR A 3 4.02 -0.68 -33.63
N PRO A 4 4.21 -1.74 -32.84
CA PRO A 4 3.33 -2.87 -32.95
C PRO A 4 2.03 -2.52 -32.20
N PRO A 5 0.89 -2.46 -32.90
CA PRO A 5 -0.41 -2.29 -32.27
C PRO A 5 -0.71 -3.50 -31.37
N THR A 6 -1.82 -3.45 -30.62
CA THR A 6 -2.48 -4.61 -29.98
C THR A 6 -2.83 -5.77 -30.95
N ASN A 7 -2.41 -5.66 -32.22
CA ASN A 7 -2.54 -6.60 -33.33
C ASN A 7 -1.18 -7.13 -33.87
N THR A 8 -0.04 -6.95 -33.18
CA THR A 8 1.19 -7.64 -33.62
C THR A 8 0.99 -9.15 -33.60
N PRO A 9 1.20 -9.85 -34.72
CA PRO A 9 1.17 -11.29 -34.71
C PRO A 9 2.27 -11.82 -33.77
N TYR A 10 1.91 -12.80 -32.95
CA TYR A 10 2.88 -13.54 -32.15
C TYR A 10 4.02 -14.06 -33.06
N PRO A 11 5.28 -14.07 -32.58
CA PRO A 11 6.39 -14.43 -33.45
C PRO A 11 6.24 -15.81 -34.09
N SER A 12 6.50 -15.88 -35.39
CA SER A 12 6.43 -17.12 -36.17
C SER A 12 7.55 -18.09 -35.80
N ILE A 13 7.28 -19.38 -35.95
CA ILE A 13 8.23 -20.47 -35.69
C ILE A 13 8.96 -20.89 -36.97
N ASP A 14 10.22 -21.29 -36.84
CA ASP A 14 10.98 -21.99 -37.88
C ASP A 14 11.00 -23.50 -37.57
N SER A 15 9.98 -24.22 -38.05
CA SER A 15 9.81 -25.66 -37.80
C SER A 15 10.95 -26.51 -38.38
N PHE A 16 11.61 -26.04 -39.44
CA PHE A 16 12.80 -26.67 -40.02
C PHE A 16 13.96 -26.74 -39.03
N LEU A 17 14.10 -25.73 -38.16
CA LEU A 17 15.13 -25.68 -37.12
C LEU A 17 14.66 -26.28 -35.79
N GLY A 18 13.53 -27.00 -35.80
CA GLY A 18 13.02 -27.74 -34.65
C GLY A 18 12.22 -26.92 -33.64
N GLU A 19 11.81 -25.69 -33.98
CA GLU A 19 10.90 -24.91 -33.13
C GLU A 19 9.50 -25.52 -33.08
N LYS A 20 8.87 -25.42 -31.91
CA LYS A 20 7.51 -25.92 -31.68
C LYS A 20 6.73 -24.92 -30.86
N LEU A 21 5.57 -24.51 -31.38
CA LEU A 21 4.65 -23.65 -30.64
C LEU A 21 3.98 -24.43 -29.51
N ARG A 22 3.90 -23.84 -28.32
CA ARG A 22 3.20 -24.44 -27.18
C ARG A 22 1.77 -23.94 -27.04
N LYS A 23 0.94 -24.74 -26.38
CA LYS A 23 -0.45 -24.38 -26.09
C LYS A 23 -0.48 -23.10 -25.22
N ASN A 24 -1.26 -22.12 -25.65
CA ASN A 24 -1.48 -20.84 -24.97
C ASN A 24 -0.20 -19.99 -24.76
N GLU A 25 0.87 -20.23 -25.53
CA GLU A 25 2.16 -19.54 -25.37
C GLU A 25 2.02 -18.02 -25.51
N GLU A 26 1.29 -17.56 -26.52
CA GLU A 26 1.01 -16.15 -26.78
C GLU A 26 0.25 -15.48 -25.63
N LYS A 27 -0.83 -16.11 -25.17
CA LYS A 27 -1.62 -15.60 -24.04
C LYS A 27 -0.75 -15.48 -22.78
N LEU A 28 0.06 -16.50 -22.49
CA LEU A 28 0.98 -16.49 -21.35
C LEU A 28 2.04 -15.40 -21.49
N ALA A 29 2.54 -15.11 -22.69
CA ALA A 29 3.50 -14.02 -22.91
C ALA A 29 2.94 -12.66 -22.50
N HIS A 30 1.68 -12.38 -22.87
CA HIS A 30 1.00 -11.15 -22.50
C HIS A 30 0.71 -11.09 -20.98
N GLU A 31 0.23 -12.19 -20.37
CA GLU A 31 0.03 -12.26 -18.91
C GLU A 31 1.35 -12.04 -18.14
N ILE A 32 2.46 -12.60 -18.63
CA ILE A 32 3.78 -12.39 -18.05
C ILE A 32 4.19 -10.92 -18.15
N ALA A 33 3.95 -10.27 -19.30
CA ALA A 33 4.26 -8.85 -19.47
C ALA A 33 3.50 -7.99 -18.46
N GLU A 34 2.21 -8.25 -18.21
CA GLU A 34 1.42 -7.54 -17.20
C GLU A 34 1.97 -7.72 -15.77
N GLU A 35 2.35 -8.94 -15.38
CA GLU A 35 2.99 -9.18 -14.08
C GLU A 35 4.35 -8.46 -13.93
N ILE A 36 5.09 -8.31 -15.04
CA ILE A 36 6.35 -7.56 -15.04
C ILE A 36 6.08 -6.06 -14.93
N LYS A 37 5.04 -5.53 -15.58
CA LYS A 37 4.62 -4.12 -15.43
C LYS A 37 4.33 -3.78 -13.97
N GLU A 38 3.69 -4.68 -13.20
CA GLU A 38 3.51 -4.47 -11.75
C GLU A 38 4.85 -4.32 -11.01
N THR A 39 5.90 -5.05 -11.43
CA THR A 39 7.23 -4.89 -10.84
C THR A 39 7.84 -3.54 -11.18
N VAL A 40 7.72 -3.11 -12.44
CA VAL A 40 8.16 -1.77 -12.88
C VAL A 40 7.42 -0.68 -12.09
N ASP A 41 6.10 -0.80 -11.91
CA ASP A 41 5.30 0.17 -11.13
C ASP A 41 5.72 0.25 -9.67
N ARG A 42 6.05 -0.88 -9.04
CA ARG A 42 6.57 -0.87 -7.66
C ARG A 42 7.87 -0.09 -7.54
N TYR A 43 8.78 -0.23 -8.51
CA TYR A 43 10.06 0.49 -8.51
C TYR A 43 9.90 1.95 -8.93
N TYR A 44 8.99 2.25 -9.87
CA TYR A 44 8.57 3.59 -10.24
C TYR A 44 8.03 4.35 -9.03
N ALA A 45 7.12 3.72 -8.26
CA ALA A 45 6.58 4.28 -7.04
C ALA A 45 7.65 4.56 -5.96
N LYS A 46 8.77 3.83 -5.96
CA LYS A 46 9.87 4.04 -5.00
C LYS A 46 10.85 5.14 -5.45
N HIS A 47 11.20 5.18 -6.73
CA HIS A 47 12.32 5.99 -7.24
C HIS A 47 11.91 7.09 -8.21
N ASN A 48 10.62 7.25 -8.51
CA ASN A 48 10.07 8.21 -9.47
C ASN A 48 10.70 8.10 -10.87
N LYS A 49 11.17 6.89 -11.22
CA LYS A 49 11.77 6.55 -12.50
C LYS A 49 11.50 5.07 -12.79
N ALA A 50 11.07 4.78 -14.02
CA ALA A 50 10.69 3.44 -14.44
C ALA A 50 11.96 2.73 -14.91
N PHE A 51 12.61 2.02 -13.98
CA PHE A 51 13.77 1.19 -14.27
C PHE A 51 13.37 -0.12 -14.94
N ARG A 52 14.37 -0.80 -15.53
CA ARG A 52 14.19 -2.13 -16.13
C ARG A 52 13.76 -3.12 -15.05
N ASP A 53 12.88 -4.04 -15.40
CA ASP A 53 12.35 -5.06 -14.48
C ASP A 53 13.44 -6.00 -13.96
N THR A 54 14.43 -6.25 -14.80
CA THR A 54 15.68 -6.92 -14.50
C THR A 54 16.78 -6.15 -15.20
N HIS A 55 18.01 -6.30 -14.72
CA HIS A 55 19.11 -5.50 -15.23
C HIS A 55 18.94 -3.99 -15.04
N ALA A 56 18.31 -3.62 -13.92
CA ALA A 56 17.97 -2.25 -13.56
C ALA A 56 19.22 -1.38 -13.40
N LYS A 57 20.20 -1.85 -12.61
CA LYS A 57 21.47 -1.14 -12.42
C LYS A 57 22.36 -1.27 -13.65
N GLU A 58 22.71 -0.13 -14.22
CA GLU A 58 23.76 0.00 -15.23
C GLU A 58 25.14 -0.05 -14.57
N ILE A 59 26.06 -0.81 -15.15
CA ILE A 59 27.47 -0.78 -14.78
C ILE A 59 28.21 0.24 -15.66
N GLY A 60 27.97 0.20 -16.97
CA GLY A 60 28.46 1.21 -17.90
C GLY A 60 27.98 0.95 -19.32
N CYS A 61 27.93 2.02 -20.11
CA CYS A 61 27.57 2.00 -21.51
C CYS A 61 28.75 2.50 -22.35
N VAL A 62 29.20 1.69 -23.31
CA VAL A 62 30.41 1.97 -24.07
C VAL A 62 30.15 1.89 -25.57
N LYS A 63 30.70 2.85 -26.31
CA LYS A 63 30.79 2.80 -27.76
C LYS A 63 31.87 1.80 -28.14
N ALA A 64 31.63 1.02 -29.19
CA ALA A 64 32.53 -0.02 -29.65
C ALA A 64 32.47 -0.17 -31.18
N ILE A 65 33.42 -0.89 -31.75
CA ILE A 65 33.44 -1.29 -33.15
C ILE A 65 33.43 -2.81 -33.21
N PHE A 66 32.51 -3.37 -33.99
CA PHE A 66 32.37 -4.80 -34.20
C PHE A 66 32.98 -5.18 -35.55
N HIS A 67 34.17 -5.76 -35.53
CA HIS A 67 34.93 -6.17 -36.70
C HIS A 67 34.68 -7.63 -37.02
N VAL A 68 34.03 -7.93 -38.13
CA VAL A 68 33.86 -9.31 -38.59
C VAL A 68 35.19 -9.80 -39.17
N ASN A 69 35.61 -10.98 -38.73
CA ASN A 69 36.86 -11.59 -39.18
C ASN A 69 36.84 -11.81 -40.70
N GLU A 70 37.99 -11.66 -41.37
CA GLU A 70 38.14 -11.96 -42.80
C GLU A 70 37.98 -13.46 -43.08
N ASN A 71 38.52 -14.29 -42.17
CA ASN A 71 38.52 -15.74 -42.28
C ASN A 71 37.39 -16.34 -41.42
N ILE A 72 36.16 -16.29 -41.92
CA ILE A 72 35.01 -16.99 -41.33
C ILE A 72 34.58 -18.15 -42.24
N PRO A 73 34.17 -19.31 -41.68
CA PRO A 73 33.60 -20.38 -42.49
C PRO A 73 32.41 -19.87 -43.31
N SER A 74 32.34 -20.23 -44.60
CA SER A 74 31.32 -19.72 -45.53
C SER A 74 29.89 -19.96 -45.04
N TYR A 75 29.63 -21.09 -44.39
CA TYR A 75 28.32 -21.42 -43.82
C TYR A 75 27.93 -20.54 -42.61
N LEU A 76 28.87 -19.78 -42.03
CA LEU A 76 28.63 -18.79 -40.98
C LEU A 76 28.55 -17.35 -41.51
N ALA A 77 28.95 -17.13 -42.76
CA ALA A 77 29.02 -15.81 -43.38
C ALA A 77 27.64 -15.28 -43.83
N LYS A 78 26.69 -15.15 -42.89
CA LYS A 78 25.30 -14.76 -43.16
C LYS A 78 24.85 -13.59 -42.26
N GLY A 79 23.94 -12.74 -42.77
CA GLY A 79 23.43 -11.57 -42.06
C GLY A 79 24.54 -10.59 -41.70
N VAL A 80 24.73 -10.26 -40.41
CA VAL A 80 25.81 -9.36 -39.97
C VAL A 80 27.22 -9.95 -40.06
N PHE A 81 27.40 -11.25 -40.26
CA PHE A 81 28.73 -11.86 -40.36
C PHE A 81 29.26 -11.78 -41.79
N VAL A 82 29.40 -10.58 -42.34
CA VAL A 82 30.04 -10.34 -43.64
C VAL A 82 31.54 -10.19 -43.44
N ALA A 83 32.34 -11.08 -44.03
CA ALA A 83 33.79 -11.10 -43.86
C ALA A 83 34.44 -9.71 -44.08
N GLY A 84 35.31 -9.30 -43.15
CA GLY A 84 36.02 -8.01 -43.19
C GLY A 84 35.17 -6.77 -42.88
N ARG A 85 33.86 -6.91 -42.66
CA ARG A 85 32.97 -5.77 -42.42
C ARG A 85 33.05 -5.29 -40.97
N SER A 86 32.95 -3.97 -40.78
CA SER A 86 32.94 -3.36 -39.44
C SER A 86 31.64 -2.59 -39.19
N TYR A 87 31.11 -2.69 -37.98
CA TYR A 87 29.87 -2.02 -37.56
C TYR A 87 30.09 -1.18 -36.30
N LYS A 88 29.47 0.00 -36.24
CA LYS A 88 29.40 0.76 -35.00
C LYS A 88 28.51 0.03 -34.01
N ALA A 89 28.96 -0.09 -32.77
CA ALA A 89 28.30 -0.80 -31.70
C ALA A 89 28.13 0.08 -30.46
N LEU A 90 27.04 -0.15 -29.73
CA LEU A 90 26.83 0.34 -28.36
C LEU A 90 26.67 -0.87 -27.44
N ILE A 91 27.44 -0.92 -26.35
CA ILE A 91 27.45 -2.05 -25.42
C ILE A 91 27.04 -1.56 -24.04
N ARG A 92 25.99 -2.17 -23.47
CA ARG A 92 25.56 -1.94 -22.09
C ARG A 92 25.94 -3.12 -21.20
N PHE A 93 26.76 -2.85 -20.18
CA PHE A 93 27.02 -3.77 -19.08
C PHE A 93 26.07 -3.49 -17.91
N SER A 94 25.56 -4.54 -17.27
CA SER A 94 24.56 -4.38 -16.20
C SER A 94 24.66 -5.43 -15.10
N HIS A 95 24.19 -5.07 -13.90
CA HIS A 95 23.93 -6.04 -12.83
C HIS A 95 22.71 -6.87 -13.20
N GLY A 96 22.58 -8.15 -12.82
CA GLY A 96 21.41 -8.97 -13.14
C GLY A 96 20.17 -8.78 -12.25
N ASP A 97 20.19 -7.83 -11.31
CA ASP A 97 19.14 -7.69 -10.29
C ASP A 97 18.01 -6.77 -10.80
N GLU A 98 16.84 -6.89 -10.19
CA GLU A 98 15.68 -6.00 -10.39
C GLU A 98 15.88 -4.64 -9.71
N LYS A 99 16.82 -4.55 -8.76
CA LYS A 99 17.09 -3.35 -7.98
C LYS A 99 18.04 -2.39 -8.72
N PRO A 100 17.67 -1.11 -8.91
CA PRO A 100 18.58 -0.12 -9.49
C PRO A 100 19.75 0.22 -8.56
N ASP A 101 19.57 0.03 -7.24
CA ASP A 101 20.55 0.25 -6.17
C ASP A 101 21.31 -1.05 -5.77
N ALA A 102 21.34 -2.06 -6.66
CA ALA A 102 22.05 -3.31 -6.36
C ALA A 102 23.56 -3.09 -6.22
N ALA A 103 24.12 -3.46 -5.06
CA ALA A 103 25.58 -3.38 -4.87
C ALA A 103 26.31 -4.39 -5.78
N ASP A 104 27.36 -3.93 -6.47
CA ASP A 104 28.17 -4.72 -7.40
C ASP A 104 28.88 -5.90 -6.71
N ASN A 105 29.08 -5.79 -5.39
CA ASN A 105 29.65 -6.82 -4.53
C ASN A 105 28.62 -7.89 -4.14
N LYS A 106 27.39 -7.87 -4.67
CA LYS A 106 26.48 -9.01 -4.53
C LYS A 106 26.74 -10.05 -5.61
N ARG A 107 26.67 -11.32 -5.21
CA ARG A 107 26.68 -12.45 -6.13
C ARG A 107 25.49 -12.37 -7.08
N GLY A 108 25.65 -12.93 -8.27
CA GLY A 108 24.59 -12.94 -9.28
C GLY A 108 25.13 -12.83 -10.70
N ILE A 109 24.21 -12.86 -11.67
CA ILE A 109 24.57 -12.71 -13.07
C ILE A 109 24.90 -11.26 -13.42
N ARG A 110 25.59 -11.08 -14.54
CA ARG A 110 25.92 -9.80 -15.17
C ARG A 110 25.49 -9.85 -16.64
N GLY A 111 24.86 -8.78 -17.11
CA GLY A 111 24.38 -8.65 -18.48
C GLY A 111 25.39 -7.93 -19.38
N MET A 112 25.40 -8.29 -20.67
CA MET A 112 26.05 -7.58 -21.75
C MET A 112 25.07 -7.53 -22.93
N ALA A 113 24.62 -6.33 -23.30
CA ALA A 113 23.78 -6.13 -24.47
C ALA A 113 24.55 -5.30 -25.50
N ILE A 114 24.67 -5.80 -26.73
CA ILE A 114 25.35 -5.15 -27.84
C ILE A 114 24.29 -4.72 -28.86
N LYS A 115 24.33 -3.47 -29.31
CA LYS A 115 23.49 -2.94 -30.38
C LYS A 115 24.39 -2.51 -31.54
N LEU A 116 24.27 -3.16 -32.69
CA LEU A 116 25.00 -2.80 -33.90
C LEU A 116 24.13 -1.92 -34.81
N LYS A 117 24.74 -0.93 -35.46
CA LYS A 117 24.13 -0.20 -36.57
C LYS A 117 24.49 -0.89 -37.88
N VAL A 118 23.50 -1.48 -38.55
CA VAL A 118 23.68 -2.27 -39.78
C VAL A 118 22.74 -1.78 -40.89
N PRO A 119 23.09 -1.92 -42.18
CA PRO A 119 22.15 -1.56 -43.26
C PRO A 119 21.02 -2.58 -43.33
N GLY A 120 19.78 -2.10 -43.31
CA GLY A 120 18.59 -2.92 -43.48
C GLY A 120 18.25 -3.19 -44.95
N PRO A 121 17.25 -4.05 -45.23
CA PRO A 121 16.86 -4.44 -46.59
C PRO A 121 16.47 -3.27 -47.51
N ALA A 122 15.91 -2.20 -46.94
CA ALA A 122 15.52 -0.99 -47.68
C ALA A 122 16.59 0.12 -47.64
N GLY A 123 17.86 -0.23 -47.40
CA GLY A 123 19.01 0.68 -47.46
C GLY A 123 19.17 1.64 -46.27
N HIS A 124 18.16 1.79 -45.40
CA HIS A 124 18.28 2.57 -44.17
C HIS A 124 19.00 1.78 -43.07
N MET A 125 19.69 2.48 -42.18
CA MET A 125 20.35 1.86 -41.03
C MET A 125 19.31 1.37 -40.02
N ILE A 126 19.46 0.13 -39.58
CA ILE A 126 18.66 -0.52 -38.53
C ILE A 126 19.56 -0.98 -37.38
N ASP A 127 18.92 -1.36 -36.27
CA ASP A 127 19.60 -1.92 -35.11
C ASP A 127 19.59 -3.45 -35.15
N GLN A 128 20.73 -4.07 -34.88
CA GLN A 128 20.87 -5.49 -34.56
C GLN A 128 21.31 -5.65 -33.11
N ASP A 129 20.44 -6.21 -32.27
CA ASP A 129 20.69 -6.35 -30.83
C ASP A 129 21.09 -7.79 -30.46
N PHE A 130 22.24 -7.94 -29.80
CA PHE A 130 22.70 -9.18 -29.17
C PHE A 130 22.65 -9.04 -27.64
N VAL A 131 21.69 -9.71 -27.01
CA VAL A 131 21.45 -9.60 -25.55
C VAL A 131 21.91 -10.87 -24.83
N MET A 132 22.92 -10.73 -23.97
CA MET A 132 23.63 -11.84 -23.32
C MET A 132 23.76 -11.64 -21.79
N PHE A 133 24.07 -12.72 -21.08
CA PHE A 133 24.50 -12.66 -19.69
C PHE A 133 25.60 -13.69 -19.39
N ASN A 134 26.32 -13.52 -18.28
CA ASN A 134 27.53 -14.25 -17.95
C ASN A 134 27.32 -15.68 -17.38
N HIS A 135 26.26 -16.35 -17.80
CA HIS A 135 25.94 -17.73 -17.39
C HIS A 135 25.46 -18.55 -18.60
N PRO A 136 25.91 -19.81 -18.77
CA PRO A 136 25.73 -20.55 -20.02
C PRO A 136 24.34 -21.16 -20.23
N VAL A 137 23.49 -21.17 -19.21
CA VAL A 137 22.13 -21.73 -19.24
C VAL A 137 21.14 -20.81 -18.52
N PHE A 138 19.86 -20.93 -18.88
CA PHE A 138 18.77 -20.24 -18.20
C PHE A 138 18.03 -21.18 -17.25
N PHE A 139 17.13 -20.62 -16.43
CA PHE A 139 16.27 -21.40 -15.56
C PHE A 139 14.90 -21.71 -16.18
N LEU A 140 14.60 -21.15 -17.36
CA LEU A 140 13.29 -21.19 -17.99
C LEU A 140 13.32 -21.95 -19.32
N ASP A 141 12.33 -22.82 -19.50
CA ASP A 141 11.93 -23.36 -20.80
C ASP A 141 10.41 -23.50 -20.87
N ASN A 142 9.66 -23.01 -19.87
CA ASN A 142 8.21 -23.16 -19.75
C ASN A 142 7.55 -21.85 -19.27
N PRO A 143 6.67 -21.23 -20.08
CA PRO A 143 6.03 -19.96 -19.73
C PRO A 143 5.12 -20.07 -18.49
N THR A 144 4.44 -21.20 -18.28
CA THR A 144 3.56 -21.37 -17.12
C THR A 144 4.33 -21.34 -15.79
N GLY A 145 5.55 -21.92 -15.79
CA GLY A 145 6.45 -21.87 -14.63
C GLY A 145 6.90 -20.46 -14.32
N LEU A 146 7.25 -19.67 -15.35
CA LEU A 146 7.62 -18.26 -15.19
C LEU A 146 6.48 -17.42 -14.64
N LEU A 147 5.29 -17.51 -15.25
CA LEU A 147 4.12 -16.75 -14.81
C LEU A 147 3.77 -17.04 -13.35
N SER A 148 3.80 -18.32 -12.95
CA SER A 148 3.52 -18.72 -11.56
C SER A 148 4.57 -18.18 -10.60
N LEU A 149 5.85 -18.18 -10.99
CA LEU A 149 6.93 -17.60 -10.20
C LEU A 149 6.75 -16.08 -10.00
N LEU A 150 6.39 -15.37 -11.07
CA LEU A 150 6.13 -13.92 -11.03
C LEU A 150 4.92 -13.59 -10.15
N LYS A 151 3.80 -14.31 -10.30
CA LYS A 151 2.60 -14.15 -9.45
C LYS A 151 2.91 -14.38 -7.96
N ALA A 152 3.69 -15.42 -7.66
CA ALA A 152 4.16 -15.68 -6.29
C ALA A 152 5.07 -14.55 -5.77
N LYS A 153 5.97 -14.03 -6.61
CA LYS A 153 6.90 -12.94 -6.26
C LYS A 153 6.19 -11.59 -6.11
N ASN A 154 5.17 -11.30 -6.89
CA ASN A 154 4.40 -10.06 -6.82
C ASN A 154 3.47 -10.03 -5.59
N SER A 155 3.01 -11.18 -5.14
CA SER A 155 2.09 -11.34 -4.00
C SER A 155 2.76 -11.36 -2.62
N ARG A 156 3.82 -10.54 -2.38
CA ARG A 156 4.65 -10.58 -1.15
C ARG A 156 3.86 -10.51 0.16
N ASN A 157 2.76 -9.74 0.19
CA ASN A 157 1.94 -9.52 1.39
C ASN A 157 0.74 -10.49 1.51
N ASN A 158 0.55 -11.39 0.55
CA ASN A 158 -0.53 -12.37 0.56
C ASN A 158 0.04 -13.79 0.50
N TRP A 159 0.30 -14.36 1.69
CA TRP A 159 0.92 -15.67 1.84
C TRP A 159 0.07 -16.81 1.24
N LEU A 160 -1.26 -16.65 1.15
CA LEU A 160 -2.17 -17.63 0.55
C LEU A 160 -1.98 -17.70 -0.97
N ILE A 161 -1.88 -16.56 -1.65
CA ILE A 161 -1.60 -16.52 -3.10
C ILE A 161 -0.20 -17.11 -3.38
N ARG A 162 0.78 -16.82 -2.50
CA ARG A 162 2.11 -17.44 -2.59
C ARG A 162 2.06 -18.95 -2.45
N LEU A 163 1.32 -19.47 -1.47
CA LEU A 163 1.16 -20.91 -1.25
C LEU A 163 0.49 -21.60 -2.45
N PHE A 164 -0.43 -20.92 -3.14
CA PHE A 164 -1.10 -21.46 -4.34
C PHE A 164 -0.17 -21.51 -5.57
N HIS A 165 0.64 -20.46 -5.80
CA HIS A 165 1.48 -20.37 -7.00
C HIS A 165 2.86 -21.03 -6.86
N LEU A 166 3.44 -21.11 -5.67
CA LEU A 166 4.78 -21.69 -5.47
C LEU A 166 4.88 -23.17 -5.91
N PRO A 167 3.93 -24.07 -5.59
CA PRO A 167 3.96 -25.44 -6.09
C PRO A 167 3.89 -25.51 -7.62
N ARG A 168 3.08 -24.63 -8.23
CA ARG A 168 2.92 -24.56 -9.70
C ARG A 168 4.17 -24.02 -10.39
N ALA A 169 4.86 -23.06 -9.76
CA ALA A 169 6.16 -22.57 -10.19
C ALA A 169 7.22 -23.67 -10.06
N PHE A 170 7.26 -24.38 -8.93
CA PHE A 170 8.17 -25.50 -8.70
C PHE A 170 7.99 -26.59 -9.78
N TRP A 171 6.76 -27.00 -10.04
CA TRP A 171 6.44 -28.01 -11.07
C TRP A 171 6.75 -27.52 -12.48
N GLY A 172 6.44 -26.26 -12.79
CA GLY A 172 6.66 -25.67 -14.11
C GLY A 172 8.14 -25.46 -14.46
N LEU A 173 8.98 -25.12 -13.47
CA LEU A 173 10.43 -24.97 -13.64
C LEU A 173 11.15 -26.32 -13.63
N GLY A 174 10.68 -27.24 -12.79
CA GLY A 174 11.31 -28.53 -12.49
C GLY A 174 12.62 -28.38 -11.72
N VAL A 175 13.15 -29.50 -11.23
CA VAL A 175 14.38 -29.55 -10.41
C VAL A 175 15.55 -28.84 -11.09
N ARG A 176 15.73 -29.07 -12.39
CA ARG A 176 16.84 -28.48 -13.17
C ARG A 176 16.69 -26.96 -13.33
N GLY A 177 15.47 -26.46 -13.53
CA GLY A 177 15.23 -25.01 -13.61
C GLY A 177 15.54 -24.31 -12.29
N LEU A 178 15.09 -24.90 -11.17
CA LEU A 178 15.39 -24.39 -9.83
C LEU A 178 16.88 -24.43 -9.50
N TRP A 179 17.56 -25.50 -9.90
CA TRP A 179 19.01 -25.63 -9.75
C TRP A 179 19.76 -24.55 -10.54
N ASN A 180 19.39 -24.32 -11.81
CA ASN A 180 19.97 -23.26 -12.62
C ASN A 180 19.71 -21.87 -12.01
N LEU A 181 18.50 -21.60 -11.50
CA LEU A 181 18.16 -20.35 -10.82
C LEU A 181 19.04 -20.12 -9.59
N ALA A 182 19.25 -21.17 -8.77
CA ALA A 182 20.12 -21.11 -7.61
C ALA A 182 21.59 -20.87 -8.01
N GLN A 183 22.10 -21.58 -9.02
CA GLN A 183 23.45 -21.37 -9.54
C GLN A 183 23.68 -19.96 -10.08
N MET A 184 22.68 -19.40 -10.77
CA MET A 184 22.71 -18.02 -11.26
C MET A 184 22.80 -17.01 -10.10
N GLY A 185 22.08 -17.23 -8.99
CA GLY A 185 22.16 -16.39 -7.79
C GLY A 185 23.46 -16.56 -6.99
N LEU A 186 24.04 -17.77 -7.01
CA LEU A 186 25.30 -18.09 -6.32
C LEU A 186 26.55 -17.83 -7.18
N LYS A 187 26.38 -17.30 -8.40
CA LYS A 187 27.48 -17.00 -9.32
C LYS A 187 28.51 -16.09 -8.65
N ARG A 188 29.79 -16.50 -8.74
CA ARG A 188 30.92 -15.75 -8.20
C ARG A 188 30.97 -14.34 -8.80
N GLN A 189 31.45 -13.40 -7.98
CA GLN A 189 31.71 -12.04 -8.42
C GLN A 189 32.77 -12.03 -9.53
N ILE A 190 32.70 -11.03 -10.39
CA ILE A 190 33.71 -10.77 -11.42
C ILE A 190 34.51 -9.54 -10.98
N SER A 191 35.80 -9.46 -11.29
CA SER A 191 36.59 -8.27 -10.97
C SER A 191 36.30 -7.10 -11.91
N ASN A 192 35.97 -7.39 -13.17
CA ASN A 192 35.68 -6.40 -14.19
C ASN A 192 34.73 -6.98 -15.26
N PRO A 193 33.73 -6.22 -15.78
CA PRO A 193 32.84 -6.68 -16.85
C PRO A 193 33.59 -7.21 -18.09
N LEU A 194 34.73 -6.63 -18.43
CA LEU A 194 35.54 -7.01 -19.59
C LEU A 194 36.25 -8.37 -19.42
N MET A 195 36.21 -8.98 -18.24
CA MET A 195 36.82 -10.27 -17.91
C MET A 195 35.82 -11.43 -17.92
N ALA A 196 34.53 -11.13 -18.13
CA ALA A 196 33.49 -12.15 -18.11
C ALA A 196 33.21 -12.72 -19.51
N LYS A 197 32.91 -14.01 -19.57
CA LYS A 197 32.30 -14.64 -20.76
C LYS A 197 30.78 -14.52 -20.67
N TYR A 198 30.17 -13.97 -21.73
CA TYR A 198 28.74 -13.75 -21.89
C TYR A 198 28.16 -14.70 -22.93
N PHE A 199 26.93 -15.16 -22.73
CA PHE A 199 26.26 -16.15 -23.57
C PHE A 199 24.88 -15.66 -23.98
N SER A 200 24.47 -15.96 -25.22
CA SER A 200 23.10 -15.75 -25.71
C SER A 200 22.09 -16.60 -24.94
N VAL A 201 22.52 -17.79 -24.49
CA VAL A 201 21.76 -18.84 -23.79
C VAL A 201 20.66 -19.48 -24.63
N THR A 202 19.87 -18.68 -25.34
CA THR A 202 18.88 -19.09 -26.34
C THR A 202 19.50 -19.17 -27.73
N ALA A 203 18.85 -19.95 -28.61
CA ALA A 203 19.28 -20.14 -29.99
C ALA A 203 18.70 -19.05 -30.91
N TYR A 204 19.37 -18.81 -32.02
CA TYR A 204 19.00 -17.85 -33.07
C TYR A 204 19.20 -18.52 -34.41
N ARG A 205 18.44 -18.13 -35.41
CA ARG A 205 18.67 -18.53 -36.79
C ARG A 205 19.89 -17.81 -37.32
N LEU A 206 20.60 -18.47 -38.21
CA LEU A 206 21.61 -17.89 -39.08
C LEU A 206 21.26 -18.25 -40.52
N GLY A 207 20.82 -17.24 -41.28
CA GLY A 207 20.35 -17.37 -42.66
C GLY A 207 18.89 -16.93 -42.82
N ALA A 208 18.53 -16.52 -44.03
CA ALA A 208 17.20 -16.05 -44.37
C ALA A 208 16.17 -17.20 -44.23
N PRO A 209 14.86 -16.92 -44.05
CA PRO A 209 13.83 -17.96 -43.98
C PRO A 209 13.84 -18.92 -45.17
N GLU A 210 14.15 -18.42 -46.36
CA GLU A 210 14.14 -19.15 -47.63
C GLU A 210 15.45 -19.94 -47.85
N ASP A 211 16.48 -19.65 -47.06
CA ASP A 211 17.79 -20.29 -47.15
C ASP A 211 17.69 -21.75 -46.67
N LYS A 212 17.96 -22.70 -47.59
CA LYS A 212 17.93 -24.14 -47.31
C LYS A 212 19.09 -24.58 -46.42
N GLU A 213 20.15 -23.78 -46.33
CA GLU A 213 21.32 -24.02 -45.48
C GLU A 213 21.29 -23.17 -44.20
N ARG A 214 20.13 -22.58 -43.84
CA ARG A 214 20.00 -21.86 -42.57
C ARG A 214 20.19 -22.80 -41.40
N LYS A 215 20.79 -22.31 -40.32
CA LYS A 215 21.11 -23.13 -39.13
C LYS A 215 20.68 -22.43 -37.86
N ALA A 216 20.42 -23.20 -36.80
CA ALA A 216 20.35 -22.66 -35.46
C ALA A 216 21.77 -22.38 -34.94
N ILE A 217 21.96 -21.29 -34.21
CA ILE A 217 23.23 -20.89 -33.60
C ILE A 217 23.01 -20.37 -32.19
N LYS A 218 24.03 -20.49 -31.33
CA LYS A 218 24.18 -19.66 -30.12
C LYS A 218 25.38 -18.76 -30.29
N PHE A 219 25.40 -17.62 -29.62
CA PHE A 219 26.54 -16.72 -29.66
C PHE A 219 27.07 -16.40 -28.26
N SER A 220 28.32 -15.97 -28.19
CA SER A 220 29.01 -15.66 -26.95
C SER A 220 30.08 -14.60 -27.18
N ALA A 221 30.25 -13.71 -26.21
CA ALA A 221 31.37 -12.78 -26.16
C ALA A 221 32.30 -13.15 -25.00
N ARG A 222 33.62 -13.14 -25.22
CA ARG A 222 34.61 -13.41 -24.16
C ARG A 222 35.81 -12.49 -24.26
N PRO A 223 36.59 -12.33 -23.18
CA PRO A 223 37.91 -11.70 -23.27
C PRO A 223 38.80 -12.54 -24.20
N ILE A 224 39.71 -11.89 -24.94
CA ILE A 224 40.64 -12.64 -25.78
C ILE A 224 41.56 -13.51 -24.88
N PRO A 225 41.74 -14.80 -25.17
CA PRO A 225 42.64 -15.66 -24.42
C PRO A 225 44.09 -15.13 -24.43
N VAL A 226 44.75 -15.17 -23.28
CA VAL A 226 46.19 -14.89 -23.15
C VAL A 226 46.97 -15.93 -23.95
N GLY A 227 47.85 -15.48 -24.85
CA GLY A 227 48.74 -16.37 -25.64
C GLY A 227 48.29 -16.70 -27.07
N THR A 228 47.14 -16.20 -27.56
CA THR A 228 46.73 -16.37 -28.96
C THR A 228 47.03 -15.12 -29.81
N SER A 229 48.29 -14.95 -30.24
CA SER A 229 48.63 -14.60 -31.63
C SER A 229 50.16 -14.59 -31.84
N LYS A 230 50.69 -15.67 -32.41
CA LYS A 230 51.61 -15.52 -33.55
C LYS A 230 50.71 -15.56 -34.78
N ASN A 231 50.29 -14.40 -35.29
CA ASN A 231 49.90 -14.17 -36.68
C ASN A 231 49.71 -12.66 -36.94
N GLY A 232 50.67 -12.08 -37.67
CA GLY A 232 50.45 -11.08 -38.71
C GLY A 232 50.22 -9.61 -38.35
N ASN A 233 49.30 -9.27 -37.44
CA ASN A 233 48.67 -7.94 -37.52
C ASN A 233 49.10 -6.91 -36.45
N GLY A 234 50.18 -7.16 -35.70
CA GLY A 234 50.95 -6.09 -35.05
C GLY A 234 50.22 -5.13 -34.09
N PHE A 235 49.10 -5.50 -33.46
CA PHE A 235 48.43 -4.63 -32.50
C PHE A 235 49.08 -4.71 -31.11
N PRO A 236 49.46 -3.58 -30.46
CA PRO A 236 49.99 -3.57 -29.10
C PRO A 236 48.86 -3.93 -28.12
N TRP A 237 49.02 -5.05 -27.42
CA TRP A 237 48.06 -5.57 -26.47
C TRP A 237 48.13 -4.82 -25.15
N PHE A 238 47.06 -4.14 -24.75
CA PHE A 238 46.65 -4.23 -23.35
C PHE A 238 45.89 -5.56 -23.24
N CYS A 239 46.65 -6.64 -23.01
CA CYS A 239 46.06 -7.86 -22.51
C CYS A 239 45.31 -7.51 -21.22
N CYS A 240 44.14 -8.11 -21.08
CA CYS A 240 43.46 -8.34 -19.83
C CYS A 240 44.30 -9.19 -18.84
N ASP A 241 45.62 -8.96 -18.78
CA ASP A 241 46.66 -9.85 -18.20
C ASP A 241 46.76 -9.78 -16.69
N GLN A 242 45.83 -9.09 -16.06
CA GLN A 242 45.59 -9.29 -14.65
C GLN A 242 44.23 -9.92 -14.55
N GLU A 243 44.19 -11.20 -14.15
CA GLU A 243 43.18 -11.64 -13.19
C GLU A 243 43.33 -10.71 -11.99
N GLY A 244 42.84 -9.47 -12.12
CA GLY A 244 42.87 -8.49 -11.08
C GLY A 244 42.10 -9.14 -9.96
N GLY A 245 42.81 -9.55 -8.91
CA GLY A 245 42.19 -10.08 -7.72
C GLY A 245 41.04 -9.16 -7.33
N MET A 246 39.96 -9.75 -6.81
CA MET A 246 38.82 -8.96 -6.34
C MET A 246 39.35 -7.76 -5.55
N PRO A 247 38.89 -6.53 -5.85
CA PRO A 247 39.42 -5.34 -5.19
C PRO A 247 39.30 -5.51 -3.68
N SER A 248 40.38 -5.19 -2.95
CA SER A 248 40.48 -5.39 -1.48
C SER A 248 39.34 -4.73 -0.72
N ASN A 249 38.79 -3.63 -1.27
CA ASN A 249 37.57 -2.96 -0.81
C ASN A 249 36.53 -2.88 -1.96
N ALA A 250 35.85 -3.98 -2.27
CA ALA A 250 34.76 -4.02 -3.25
C ALA A 250 33.51 -3.28 -2.73
N ASP A 251 33.44 -1.98 -3.00
CA ASP A 251 32.30 -1.13 -2.66
C ASP A 251 31.06 -1.41 -3.53
N ALA A 252 29.98 -0.64 -3.34
CA ALA A 252 28.72 -0.89 -4.03
C ALA A 252 28.78 -0.66 -5.56
N ASP A 253 29.78 0.04 -6.09
CA ASP A 253 29.90 0.46 -7.50
C ASP A 253 31.25 0.09 -8.13
N TYR A 254 31.96 -0.88 -7.55
CA TYR A 254 33.33 -1.21 -7.98
C TYR A 254 33.42 -1.69 -9.44
N LEU A 255 32.37 -2.29 -10.01
CA LEU A 255 32.43 -2.75 -11.41
C LEU A 255 32.42 -1.58 -12.38
N ARG A 256 31.67 -0.52 -12.06
CA ARG A 256 31.69 0.73 -12.83
C ARG A 256 33.07 1.37 -12.74
N LYS A 257 33.64 1.44 -11.53
CA LYS A 257 34.99 1.97 -11.31
C LYS A 257 36.06 1.16 -12.04
N ALA A 258 35.97 -0.17 -12.01
CA ALA A 258 36.90 -1.06 -12.70
C ALA A 258 36.83 -0.87 -14.22
N LEU A 259 35.62 -0.81 -14.78
CA LEU A 259 35.40 -0.58 -16.21
C LEU A 259 35.96 0.80 -16.63
N ARG A 260 35.62 1.85 -15.87
CA ARG A 260 36.12 3.22 -16.09
C ARG A 260 37.63 3.29 -16.03
N ASN A 261 38.24 2.72 -15.00
CA ASN A 261 39.69 2.74 -14.83
C ASN A 261 40.36 2.00 -16.00
N THR A 262 39.80 0.89 -16.46
CA THR A 262 40.36 0.15 -17.61
C THR A 262 40.32 1.00 -18.88
N LEU A 263 39.17 1.60 -19.18
CA LEU A 263 38.97 2.39 -20.40
C LEU A 263 39.61 3.78 -20.34
N ALA A 264 40.03 4.25 -19.16
CA ALA A 264 40.85 5.45 -19.04
C ALA A 264 42.30 5.21 -19.47
N HIS A 265 42.83 3.99 -19.28
CA HIS A 265 44.24 3.65 -19.54
C HIS A 265 44.48 3.01 -20.92
N GLY A 266 43.43 2.69 -21.67
CA GLY A 266 43.58 2.16 -23.03
C GLY A 266 42.30 1.61 -23.63
N LYS A 267 42.45 0.97 -24.79
CA LYS A 267 41.40 0.24 -25.48
C LYS A 267 41.24 -1.16 -24.89
N ALA A 268 40.05 -1.74 -24.96
CA ALA A 268 39.78 -3.12 -24.57
C ALA A 268 39.26 -3.93 -25.77
N TRP A 269 39.50 -5.24 -25.74
CA TRP A 269 39.13 -6.14 -26.83
C TRP A 269 38.42 -7.40 -26.32
N MET A 270 37.40 -7.85 -27.06
CA MET A 270 36.67 -9.09 -26.78
C MET A 270 36.42 -9.86 -28.08
N GLU A 271 36.46 -11.19 -28.04
CA GLU A 271 36.06 -12.03 -29.16
C GLU A 271 34.56 -12.31 -29.12
N PHE A 272 33.89 -12.17 -30.26
CA PHE A 272 32.52 -12.63 -30.48
C PHE A 272 32.55 -13.93 -31.28
N MET A 273 31.87 -14.95 -30.75
CA MET A 273 31.91 -16.31 -31.25
C MET A 273 30.51 -16.86 -31.47
N VAL A 274 30.40 -17.80 -32.40
CA VAL A 274 29.17 -18.51 -32.74
C VAL A 274 29.36 -20.02 -32.55
N GLN A 275 28.38 -20.68 -31.95
CA GLN A 275 28.28 -22.12 -31.79
C GLN A 275 27.15 -22.64 -32.69
N PRO A 276 27.46 -23.36 -33.79
CA PRO A 276 26.46 -23.94 -34.67
C PRO A 276 25.64 -25.04 -33.98
N GLY A 277 24.34 -25.10 -34.23
CA GLY A 277 23.46 -26.16 -33.76
C GLY A 277 23.62 -27.44 -34.58
N THR A 278 23.28 -28.56 -33.94
CA THR A 278 23.13 -29.90 -34.55
C THR A 278 21.75 -30.45 -34.19
N GLU A 279 21.30 -31.51 -34.85
CA GLU A 279 19.97 -32.11 -34.61
C GLU A 279 19.76 -32.58 -33.15
N THR A 280 20.85 -32.96 -32.47
CA THR A 280 20.82 -33.39 -31.06
C THR A 280 20.73 -32.24 -30.05
N LEU A 281 20.96 -31.00 -30.50
CA LEU A 281 21.01 -29.81 -29.66
C LEU A 281 19.68 -29.05 -29.73
N SER A 282 18.93 -29.07 -28.62
CA SER A 282 17.61 -28.44 -28.57
C SER A 282 17.66 -26.91 -28.70
N VAL A 283 16.80 -26.36 -29.57
CA VAL A 283 16.54 -24.91 -29.68
C VAL A 283 15.51 -24.42 -28.65
N GLU A 284 14.63 -25.30 -28.16
CA GLU A 284 13.56 -24.97 -27.21
C GLU A 284 14.00 -25.01 -25.73
N ASN A 285 14.95 -25.89 -25.39
CA ASN A 285 15.36 -26.11 -24.01
C ASN A 285 16.58 -25.26 -23.62
N SER A 286 16.33 -24.09 -23.05
CA SER A 286 17.41 -23.20 -22.59
C SER A 286 18.00 -23.57 -21.20
N LYS A 287 17.47 -24.62 -20.54
CA LYS A 287 18.00 -25.13 -19.25
C LYS A 287 19.22 -26.03 -19.42
N ILE A 288 19.56 -26.41 -20.64
CA ILE A 288 20.67 -27.32 -20.97
C ILE A 288 21.68 -26.58 -21.84
N LYS A 289 22.95 -26.68 -21.45
CA LYS A 289 24.07 -26.14 -22.22
C LYS A 289 24.28 -26.99 -23.47
N TRP A 290 24.53 -26.36 -24.61
CA TRP A 290 24.99 -27.10 -25.79
C TRP A 290 26.43 -27.57 -25.56
N ASP A 291 26.65 -28.88 -25.62
CA ASP A 291 27.95 -29.47 -25.30
C ASP A 291 29.00 -29.01 -26.33
N GLU A 292 30.09 -28.41 -25.83
CA GLU A 292 31.19 -27.93 -26.65
C GLU A 292 32.00 -29.05 -27.29
N LYS A 293 31.85 -30.30 -26.81
CA LYS A 293 32.40 -31.50 -27.46
C LYS A 293 31.65 -31.85 -28.76
N VAL A 294 30.36 -31.54 -28.83
CA VAL A 294 29.51 -31.79 -30.01
C VAL A 294 29.63 -30.63 -31.00
N SER A 295 29.59 -29.39 -30.50
CA SER A 295 29.73 -28.20 -31.33
C SER A 295 30.53 -27.12 -30.61
N LYS A 296 31.67 -26.70 -31.16
CA LYS A 296 32.56 -25.71 -30.54
C LYS A 296 32.12 -24.29 -30.87
N PHE A 297 32.48 -23.34 -30.01
CA PHE A 297 32.42 -21.92 -30.35
C PHE A 297 33.52 -21.56 -31.37
N ILE A 298 33.11 -20.92 -32.46
CA ILE A 298 33.96 -20.45 -33.55
C ILE A 298 34.01 -18.92 -33.51
N PRO A 299 35.19 -18.29 -33.36
CA PRO A 299 35.32 -16.84 -33.42
C PRO A 299 34.92 -16.31 -34.80
N VAL A 300 34.01 -15.34 -34.83
CA VAL A 300 33.51 -14.73 -36.08
C VAL A 300 33.76 -13.23 -36.14
N ALA A 301 33.98 -12.58 -35.00
CA ALA A 301 34.25 -11.15 -34.95
C ALA A 301 35.07 -10.76 -33.72
N LEU A 302 35.67 -9.59 -33.79
CA LEU A 302 36.41 -8.92 -32.74
C LEU A 302 35.69 -7.62 -32.36
N ILE A 303 35.52 -7.39 -31.06
CA ILE A 303 34.90 -6.19 -30.50
C ILE A 303 36.02 -5.28 -30.01
N GLU A 304 36.21 -4.14 -30.65
CA GLU A 304 37.07 -3.05 -30.18
C GLU A 304 36.27 -2.10 -29.31
N ILE A 305 36.67 -1.92 -28.06
CA ILE A 305 36.13 -0.89 -27.17
C ILE A 305 37.22 0.19 -27.02
N PRO A 306 37.11 1.33 -27.73
CA PRO A 306 38.11 2.39 -27.65
C PRO A 306 38.17 3.02 -26.26
N GLN A 307 39.31 3.67 -25.97
CA GLN A 307 39.48 4.53 -24.81
C GLN A 307 38.39 5.61 -24.84
N GLN A 308 37.61 5.74 -23.76
CA GLN A 308 36.51 6.69 -23.66
C GLN A 308 36.17 7.00 -22.20
N PRO A 309 35.67 8.22 -21.91
CA PRO A 309 35.09 8.52 -20.60
C PRO A 309 33.79 7.72 -20.40
N LEU A 310 33.46 7.43 -19.14
CA LEU A 310 32.26 6.65 -18.78
C LEU A 310 31.26 7.43 -17.91
N ASP A 311 31.66 8.56 -17.34
CA ASP A 311 30.86 9.32 -16.37
C ASP A 311 30.23 10.58 -16.98
N GLU A 312 30.07 10.63 -18.30
CA GLU A 312 29.33 11.70 -18.96
C GLU A 312 27.83 11.52 -18.74
N GLU A 313 27.19 12.46 -18.04
CA GLU A 313 25.80 12.35 -17.60
C GLU A 313 24.80 12.24 -18.76
N GLU A 314 25.05 12.94 -19.86
CA GLU A 314 24.23 12.90 -21.07
C GLU A 314 24.27 11.52 -21.75
N GLU A 315 25.45 10.91 -21.85
CA GLU A 315 25.60 9.57 -22.45
C GLU A 315 24.99 8.48 -21.58
N ASN A 316 25.12 8.58 -20.25
CA ASN A 316 24.49 7.66 -19.30
C ASN A 316 22.96 7.78 -19.35
N THR A 317 22.44 9.00 -19.44
CA THR A 317 21.00 9.24 -19.57
C THR A 317 20.47 8.69 -20.90
N SER A 318 21.20 8.93 -21.99
CA SER A 318 20.90 8.39 -23.31
C SER A 318 20.91 6.86 -23.32
N CYS A 319 21.88 6.21 -22.65
CA CYS A 319 21.92 4.76 -22.55
C CYS A 319 20.78 4.18 -21.70
N GLU A 320 20.39 4.85 -20.62
CA GLU A 320 19.27 4.40 -19.78
C GLU A 320 17.94 4.42 -20.54
N THR A 321 17.75 5.36 -21.48
CA THR A 321 16.56 5.46 -22.33
C THR A 321 16.59 4.49 -23.52
N GLN A 322 17.75 3.94 -23.89
CA GLN A 322 17.82 2.94 -24.96
C GLN A 322 17.17 1.60 -24.61
N SER A 323 16.60 0.98 -25.64
CA SER A 323 16.01 -0.36 -25.57
C SER A 323 16.79 -1.35 -26.42
N PHE A 324 17.18 -2.45 -25.78
CA PHE A 324 17.85 -3.59 -26.41
C PHE A 324 16.84 -4.73 -26.48
N ASN A 325 16.44 -5.15 -27.68
CA ASN A 325 15.45 -6.21 -27.88
C ASN A 325 16.03 -7.29 -28.80
N PRO A 326 16.11 -8.57 -28.40
CA PRO A 326 16.58 -9.65 -29.25
C PRO A 326 15.93 -9.75 -30.63
N TRP A 327 14.72 -9.22 -30.79
CA TRP A 327 13.96 -9.21 -32.03
C TRP A 327 14.26 -8.01 -32.94
N ASN A 328 15.08 -7.06 -32.47
CA ASN A 328 15.63 -6.01 -33.33
C ASN A 328 16.84 -6.58 -34.07
N GLY A 329 16.68 -6.81 -35.37
CA GLY A 329 17.78 -7.28 -36.20
C GLY A 329 17.35 -7.66 -37.61
N LEU A 330 18.34 -8.11 -38.36
CA LEU A 330 18.16 -8.67 -39.69
C LEU A 330 17.39 -10.02 -39.61
N PRO A 331 16.54 -10.36 -40.60
CA PRO A 331 15.81 -11.62 -40.65
C PRO A 331 16.70 -12.87 -40.55
N GLU A 332 17.96 -12.74 -40.97
CA GLU A 332 18.98 -13.78 -40.89
C GLU A 332 19.36 -14.15 -39.46
N HIS A 333 19.10 -13.29 -38.48
CA HIS A 333 19.42 -13.45 -37.05
C HIS A 333 18.17 -13.68 -36.20
N HIS A 334 17.12 -14.29 -36.78
CA HIS A 334 15.82 -14.50 -36.13
C HIS A 334 15.93 -15.27 -34.81
N PRO A 335 15.42 -14.76 -33.67
CA PRO A 335 15.47 -15.46 -32.39
C PRO A 335 14.64 -16.76 -32.39
N LEU A 336 15.21 -17.88 -31.91
CA LEU A 336 14.56 -19.19 -31.87
C LEU A 336 14.24 -19.65 -30.43
N GLY A 337 13.17 -20.45 -30.30
CA GLY A 337 12.74 -21.13 -29.09
C GLY A 337 11.77 -20.30 -28.23
N VAL A 338 10.99 -20.99 -27.40
CA VAL A 338 9.94 -20.43 -26.55
C VAL A 338 10.40 -19.22 -25.74
N VAL A 339 11.60 -19.27 -25.15
CA VAL A 339 12.11 -18.14 -24.35
C VAL A 339 12.29 -16.88 -25.20
N ASN A 340 12.78 -17.02 -26.43
CA ASN A 340 12.93 -15.87 -27.31
C ASN A 340 11.57 -15.33 -27.77
N ARG A 341 10.60 -16.19 -28.12
CA ARG A 341 9.26 -15.74 -28.50
C ARG A 341 8.56 -14.98 -27.37
N LEU A 342 8.68 -15.45 -26.12
CA LEU A 342 8.25 -14.69 -24.94
C LEU A 342 8.95 -13.33 -24.84
N ARG A 343 10.29 -13.29 -25.04
CA ARG A 343 11.07 -12.05 -25.00
C ARG A 343 10.62 -11.05 -26.06
N GLY A 344 10.13 -11.49 -27.22
CA GLY A 344 9.63 -10.60 -28.27
C GLY A 344 8.46 -9.74 -27.81
N VAL A 345 7.50 -10.36 -27.12
CA VAL A 345 6.35 -9.66 -26.54
C VAL A 345 6.78 -8.84 -25.32
N ILE A 346 7.52 -9.45 -24.39
CA ILE A 346 7.85 -8.83 -23.09
C ILE A 346 8.76 -7.62 -23.25
N TYR A 347 9.86 -7.74 -24.02
CA TYR A 347 10.83 -6.63 -24.15
C TYR A 347 10.19 -5.41 -24.80
N TRP A 348 9.32 -5.63 -25.79
CA TRP A 348 8.60 -4.54 -26.41
C TRP A 348 7.63 -3.88 -25.43
N ALA A 349 6.76 -4.67 -24.80
CA ALA A 349 5.74 -4.17 -23.87
C ALA A 349 6.34 -3.41 -22.68
N ILE A 350 7.45 -3.89 -22.11
CA ILE A 350 8.11 -3.26 -20.96
C ILE A 350 8.92 -2.04 -21.36
N SER A 351 9.57 -2.06 -22.53
CA SER A 351 10.26 -0.89 -23.09
C SER A 351 9.28 0.27 -23.28
N GLU A 352 8.17 0.01 -23.97
CA GLU A 352 7.15 1.03 -24.21
C GLU A 352 6.55 1.54 -22.90
N TYR A 353 6.19 0.64 -21.98
CA TYR A 353 5.64 1.01 -20.68
C TYR A 353 6.58 1.90 -19.86
N ARG A 354 7.88 1.56 -19.81
CA ARG A 354 8.90 2.38 -19.14
C ARG A 354 9.03 3.76 -19.76
N ASN A 355 9.12 3.83 -21.09
CA ASN A 355 9.31 5.11 -21.78
C ASN A 355 8.10 6.01 -21.60
N GLN A 356 6.87 5.48 -21.77
CA GLN A 356 5.64 6.21 -21.48
C GLN A 356 5.58 6.71 -20.02
N LYS A 357 5.96 5.88 -19.05
CA LYS A 357 6.02 6.26 -17.63
C LYS A 357 7.06 7.33 -17.33
N ASN A 358 8.20 7.30 -18.02
CA ASN A 358 9.28 8.28 -17.84
C ASN A 358 9.02 9.60 -18.61
N GLU A 359 8.29 9.57 -19.72
CA GLU A 359 7.87 10.75 -20.51
C GLU A 359 6.72 11.51 -19.86
N GLN A 360 5.90 10.84 -19.06
CA GLN A 360 4.98 11.49 -18.14
C GLN A 360 5.81 12.23 -17.09
N VAL A 361 6.13 13.50 -17.35
CA VAL A 361 6.73 14.41 -16.35
C VAL A 361 5.95 14.21 -15.06
N PRO A 362 6.54 13.61 -14.02
CA PRO A 362 5.83 13.41 -12.79
C PRO A 362 5.53 14.81 -12.23
N PRO A 363 4.27 15.14 -11.88
CA PRO A 363 4.04 16.28 -11.01
C PRO A 363 4.95 16.08 -9.80
N GLN A 364 5.92 17.01 -9.63
CA GLN A 364 7.00 17.01 -8.65
C GLN A 364 6.99 15.83 -7.68
N ALA A 365 7.95 14.92 -7.88
CA ALA A 365 8.41 13.87 -6.98
C ALA A 365 7.66 13.79 -5.63
N VAL A 366 6.56 13.05 -5.62
CA VAL A 366 6.13 12.39 -4.38
C VAL A 366 7.13 11.26 -4.16
N THR A 367 8.17 11.57 -3.39
CA THR A 367 9.13 10.62 -2.83
C THR A 367 8.42 9.34 -2.40
N GLY A 368 8.94 8.21 -2.87
CA GLY A 368 8.26 6.94 -2.77
C GLY A 368 7.94 6.54 -1.34
N LYS A 369 6.69 6.19 -1.10
CA LYS A 369 6.26 5.42 0.07
C LYS A 369 5.02 4.62 -0.33
N ARG A 370 4.77 3.57 0.46
CA ARG A 370 3.48 2.86 0.62
C ARG A 370 2.30 3.81 0.35
N PRO A 371 1.12 3.34 -0.14
CA PRO A 371 -0.05 4.21 -0.36
C PRO A 371 -0.12 5.24 0.77
N MET A 372 0.06 6.52 0.42
CA MET A 372 0.33 7.56 1.40
C MET A 372 -0.80 7.55 2.40
N LYS A 373 -0.50 7.04 3.60
CA LYS A 373 -1.52 6.90 4.62
C LYS A 373 -1.72 8.30 5.17
N GLN A 374 -2.96 8.76 5.15
CA GLN A 374 -3.36 9.94 5.87
C GLN A 374 -3.01 9.77 7.36
N ARG A 375 -2.25 10.72 7.91
CA ARG A 375 -1.79 10.75 9.29
C ARG A 375 -2.02 12.12 9.90
N ALA A 376 -2.03 12.10 11.21
CA ALA A 376 -2.30 13.20 12.09
C ALA A 376 -1.04 13.46 12.93
N PHE A 377 -0.68 14.72 13.14
CA PHE A 377 0.29 15.15 14.16
C PHE A 377 -0.33 16.25 15.03
N THR A 378 0.13 16.34 16.27
CA THR A 378 -0.33 17.32 17.26
C THR A 378 0.87 17.80 18.07
N ILE A 379 1.48 18.90 17.63
CA ILE A 379 2.66 19.48 18.29
C ILE A 379 2.18 20.39 19.41
N VAL A 380 2.60 20.11 20.64
CA VAL A 380 2.19 20.85 21.84
C VAL A 380 3.42 21.48 22.49
N THR A 381 3.44 22.80 22.58
CA THR A 381 4.59 23.55 23.12
C THR A 381 4.16 24.57 24.15
N GLU A 382 4.87 24.66 25.27
CA GLU A 382 4.62 25.70 26.27
C GLU A 382 5.16 27.05 25.81
N ILE A 383 4.37 28.10 26.00
CA ILE A 383 4.73 29.47 25.64
C ILE A 383 5.51 30.10 26.81
N LYS A 384 6.54 30.89 26.49
CA LYS A 384 7.29 31.68 27.48
C LYS A 384 6.37 32.75 28.05
N ASP A 385 5.97 32.64 29.32
CA ASP A 385 5.10 33.63 29.99
C ASP A 385 5.69 34.16 31.32
N ASP A 386 6.98 33.90 31.57
CA ASP A 386 7.63 34.10 32.88
C ASP A 386 8.18 35.53 33.12
N GLU A 387 8.04 36.46 32.19
CA GLU A 387 8.62 37.80 32.33
C GLU A 387 7.68 38.74 33.14
N THR A 388 7.75 38.63 34.46
CA THR A 388 6.93 39.40 35.42
C THR A 388 7.16 40.92 35.42
N LYS A 389 8.19 41.41 34.71
CA LYS A 389 8.59 42.83 34.65
C LYS A 389 8.36 43.50 33.28
N VAL A 390 7.76 42.80 32.32
CA VAL A 390 7.58 43.28 30.94
C VAL A 390 6.13 43.73 30.73
N LYS A 391 5.93 44.83 29.97
CA LYS A 391 4.58 45.34 29.65
C LYS A 391 3.75 44.23 29.02
N GLU A 392 2.45 44.19 29.29
CA GLU A 392 1.58 43.09 28.87
C GLU A 392 1.58 42.88 27.34
N GLU A 393 1.65 43.96 26.55
CA GLU A 393 1.78 43.93 25.09
C GLU A 393 3.12 43.34 24.60
N GLU A 394 4.16 43.42 25.42
CA GLU A 394 5.51 42.95 25.09
C GLU A 394 5.75 41.49 25.46
N LYS A 395 4.83 40.86 26.21
CA LYS A 395 4.89 39.44 26.55
C LYS A 395 4.87 38.56 25.29
N HIS A 396 5.64 37.47 25.31
CA HIS A 396 5.73 36.53 24.19
C HIS A 396 4.35 36.00 23.76
N LEU A 397 3.44 35.73 24.70
CA LEU A 397 2.07 35.29 24.41
C LEU A 397 1.30 36.27 23.51
N ASN A 398 1.34 37.57 23.84
CA ASN A 398 0.56 38.57 23.09
C ASN A 398 1.19 38.86 21.72
N LYS A 399 2.52 38.87 21.63
CA LYS A 399 3.25 38.94 20.35
C LYS A 399 2.88 37.78 19.43
N LEU A 400 2.91 36.55 19.96
CA LEU A 400 2.56 35.35 19.20
C LEU A 400 1.09 35.35 18.76
N LYS A 401 0.16 35.69 19.66
CA LYS A 401 -1.27 35.83 19.33
C LYS A 401 -1.50 36.81 18.19
N LYS A 402 -0.88 37.99 18.25
CA LYS A 402 -1.00 39.01 17.20
C LYS A 402 -0.47 38.48 15.87
N TYR A 403 0.75 37.92 15.88
CA TYR A 403 1.39 37.38 14.68
C TYR A 403 0.55 36.28 14.00
N LEU A 404 0.04 35.31 14.78
CA LEU A 404 -0.80 34.24 14.22
C LEU A 404 -2.16 34.75 13.75
N LYS A 405 -2.75 35.73 14.45
CA LYS A 405 -4.03 36.33 14.05
C LYS A 405 -3.91 37.08 12.72
N ASP A 406 -2.86 37.88 12.54
CA ASP A 406 -2.62 38.62 11.30
C ASP A 406 -2.51 37.66 10.10
N ILE A 407 -1.85 36.52 10.28
CA ILE A 407 -1.74 35.45 9.27
C ILE A 407 -3.08 34.73 9.06
N GLY A 408 -3.84 34.47 10.13
CA GLY A 408 -5.16 33.85 10.04
C GLY A 408 -6.18 34.69 9.29
N ASP A 409 -6.17 36.01 9.51
CA ASP A 409 -7.04 36.96 8.81
C ASP A 409 -6.66 37.09 7.33
N ASP A 410 -5.38 37.01 7.03
CA ASP A 410 -4.82 37.00 5.67
C ASP A 410 -5.18 35.72 4.88
N ILE A 411 -5.11 34.53 5.52
CA ILE A 411 -5.57 33.27 4.90
C ILE A 411 -7.07 33.31 4.56
N LYS A 412 -7.87 34.02 5.37
CA LYS A 412 -9.31 34.21 5.12
C LYS A 412 -9.55 35.20 3.97
N ASP A 413 -8.64 36.15 3.73
CA ASP A 413 -8.70 37.17 2.68
C ASP A 413 -7.89 36.74 1.44
N LYS A 414 -8.56 36.07 0.49
CA LYS A 414 -7.94 35.52 -0.73
C LYS A 414 -7.27 36.56 -1.65
N THR A 415 -7.39 37.86 -1.36
CA THR A 415 -6.79 38.94 -2.16
C THR A 415 -5.39 39.34 -1.67
N LYS A 416 -4.99 38.87 -0.49
CA LYS A 416 -3.69 39.17 0.09
C LYS A 416 -2.71 38.00 -0.10
N HIS A 417 -1.45 38.34 -0.35
CA HIS A 417 -0.37 37.36 -0.45
C HIS A 417 0.40 37.36 0.86
N GLY A 418 0.10 36.36 1.67
CA GLY A 418 0.61 36.24 3.02
C GLY A 418 2.04 35.78 3.20
N VAL A 419 2.47 35.85 4.47
CA VAL A 419 3.74 35.31 4.97
C VAL A 419 3.87 33.81 4.68
N ILE A 420 2.76 33.07 4.63
CA ILE A 420 2.71 31.65 4.29
C ILE A 420 1.48 31.35 3.43
N ASP A 421 1.67 30.51 2.41
CA ASP A 421 0.59 30.01 1.56
C ASP A 421 0.47 28.48 1.74
N PHE A 422 -0.54 28.07 2.52
CA PHE A 422 -0.80 26.66 2.80
C PHE A 422 -1.31 25.87 1.57
N SER A 423 -1.79 26.55 0.52
CA SER A 423 -2.25 25.89 -0.72
C SER A 423 -1.11 25.24 -1.51
N LYS A 424 0.13 25.68 -1.28
CA LYS A 424 1.35 25.13 -1.91
C LYS A 424 1.81 23.80 -1.33
N TYR A 425 1.12 23.27 -0.31
CA TYR A 425 1.41 21.97 0.31
C TYR A 425 0.41 20.91 -0.16
N ASN A 426 0.74 20.22 -1.24
CA ASN A 426 -0.09 19.17 -1.86
C ASN A 426 -0.28 17.90 -1.01
N ARG A 427 0.31 17.84 0.19
CA ARG A 427 0.16 16.76 1.18
C ARG A 427 -0.64 17.19 2.40
N LEU A 428 -1.05 18.45 2.49
CA LEU A 428 -1.75 19.00 3.65
C LEU A 428 -3.26 18.98 3.38
N HIS A 429 -4.01 18.15 4.11
CA HIS A 429 -5.48 18.22 4.08
C HIS A 429 -5.98 19.42 4.86
N TYR A 430 -5.41 19.58 6.05
CA TYR A 430 -5.90 20.47 7.07
C TYR A 430 -4.79 20.81 8.07
N CYS A 431 -4.78 22.03 8.59
CA CYS A 431 -4.04 22.37 9.80
C CYS A 431 -4.67 23.53 10.57
N CYS A 432 -4.35 23.61 11.86
CA CYS A 432 -4.59 24.79 12.67
C CYS A 432 -3.49 25.09 13.68
N PHE A 433 -3.42 26.37 14.05
CA PHE A 433 -2.68 26.83 15.22
C PHE A 433 -3.68 27.37 16.25
N VAL A 434 -3.61 26.83 17.46
CA VAL A 434 -4.49 27.19 18.58
C VAL A 434 -3.66 27.46 19.82
N ILE A 435 -3.91 28.61 20.46
CA ILE A 435 -3.33 28.98 21.73
C ILE A 435 -4.33 28.71 22.84
N PHE A 436 -3.96 27.84 23.77
CA PHE A 436 -4.68 27.63 25.01
C PHE A 436 -4.09 28.52 26.09
N ASN A 437 -4.85 29.52 26.52
CA ASN A 437 -4.41 30.47 27.54
C ASN A 437 -4.46 29.90 28.95
N LYS A 438 -3.66 30.48 29.83
CA LYS A 438 -3.82 30.37 31.29
C LYS A 438 -5.22 30.85 31.70
N ASP A 439 -5.85 30.17 32.66
CA ASP A 439 -7.14 30.61 33.20
C ASP A 439 -6.92 31.83 34.08
N LYS A 440 -7.53 32.97 33.71
CA LYS A 440 -7.36 34.24 34.42
C LYS A 440 -7.85 34.18 35.88
N ASN A 441 -8.78 33.28 36.18
CA ASN A 441 -9.41 33.18 37.50
C ASN A 441 -8.77 32.11 38.39
N ASN A 442 -7.70 31.46 37.94
CA ASN A 442 -7.02 30.40 38.67
C ASN A 442 -5.50 30.53 38.53
N GLU A 443 -4.83 31.01 39.59
CA GLU A 443 -3.38 31.21 39.61
C GLU A 443 -2.58 29.90 39.43
N ASP A 444 -3.16 28.75 39.82
CA ASP A 444 -2.61 27.41 39.66
C ASP A 444 -2.92 26.77 38.29
N SER A 445 -3.51 27.52 37.36
CA SER A 445 -3.78 27.01 36.02
C SER A 445 -2.50 26.85 35.18
N ASP A 446 -2.55 25.88 34.28
CA ASP A 446 -1.40 25.50 33.45
C ASP A 446 -0.83 26.70 32.66
N PRO A 447 0.49 26.68 32.37
CA PRO A 447 1.07 27.67 31.48
C PRO A 447 0.36 27.69 30.12
N PRO A 448 0.37 28.84 29.42
CA PRO A 448 -0.21 28.92 28.09
C PRO A 448 0.53 27.99 27.14
N VAL A 449 -0.22 27.23 26.33
CA VAL A 449 0.35 26.28 25.36
C VAL A 449 -0.09 26.62 23.94
N LEU A 450 0.85 26.49 23.01
CA LEU A 450 0.61 26.54 21.57
C LEU A 450 0.45 25.11 21.06
N VAL A 451 -0.64 24.86 20.33
CA VAL A 451 -0.89 23.61 19.63
C VAL A 451 -0.87 23.87 18.13
N PHE A 452 -0.02 23.12 17.42
CA PHE A 452 -0.02 23.03 15.97
C PHE A 452 -0.52 21.65 15.56
N GLU A 453 -1.71 21.62 14.99
CA GLU A 453 -2.35 20.41 14.50
C GLU A 453 -2.24 20.35 12.98
N GLY A 454 -2.02 19.15 12.44
CA GLY A 454 -2.16 18.92 11.02
C GLY A 454 -2.62 17.51 10.66
N ASN A 455 -3.32 17.43 9.53
CA ASN A 455 -3.72 16.21 8.85
C ASN A 455 -3.05 16.15 7.47
N ILE A 456 -2.24 15.14 7.24
CA ILE A 456 -1.29 15.08 6.13
C ILE A 456 -1.24 13.71 5.43
N ASP A 457 -0.83 13.74 4.17
CA ASP A 457 -0.44 12.56 3.41
C ASP A 457 1.04 12.20 3.70
N GLY A 458 1.27 11.06 4.35
CA GLY A 458 2.62 10.58 4.63
C GLY A 458 3.02 10.70 6.10
N SER A 459 4.31 10.88 6.38
CA SER A 459 4.82 11.00 7.75
C SER A 459 4.97 12.46 8.22
N PRO A 460 4.75 12.77 9.52
CA PRO A 460 4.96 14.12 10.06
C PRO A 460 6.36 14.68 9.77
N GLU A 461 7.39 13.85 9.94
CA GLU A 461 8.78 14.21 9.65
C GLU A 461 8.98 14.73 8.21
N GLU A 462 8.48 14.02 7.20
CA GLU A 462 8.59 14.46 5.80
C GLU A 462 7.83 15.75 5.54
N PHE A 463 6.66 15.91 6.16
CA PHE A 463 5.87 17.13 6.00
C PHE A 463 6.59 18.33 6.64
N LEU A 464 7.13 18.15 7.84
CA LEU A 464 7.89 19.18 8.55
C LEU A 464 9.18 19.56 7.82
N GLN A 465 9.85 18.60 7.16
CA GLN A 465 10.97 18.88 6.24
C GLN A 465 10.54 19.83 5.12
N ILE A 466 9.45 19.50 4.41
CA ILE A 466 8.92 20.34 3.31
C ILE A 466 8.51 21.73 3.84
N MET A 467 7.91 21.80 5.03
CA MET A 467 7.50 23.08 5.63
C MET A 467 8.70 23.93 6.04
N CYS A 468 9.75 23.33 6.61
CA CYS A 468 10.98 24.04 6.94
C CYS A 468 11.73 24.50 5.67
N GLU A 469 11.83 23.66 4.65
CA GLU A 469 12.46 24.03 3.37
C GLU A 469 11.79 25.22 2.70
N LYS A 470 10.45 25.25 2.70
CA LYS A 470 9.68 26.31 2.03
C LYS A 470 9.49 27.56 2.88
N ASN A 471 9.30 27.41 4.20
CA ASN A 471 8.83 28.48 5.08
C ASN A 471 9.47 28.42 6.48
N LYS A 472 10.78 28.16 6.56
CA LYS A 472 11.54 28.18 7.83
C LYS A 472 11.27 29.44 8.65
N HIS A 473 11.28 30.60 8.01
CA HIS A 473 11.10 31.90 8.67
C HIS A 473 9.79 31.94 9.46
N PHE A 474 8.69 31.50 8.87
CA PHE A 474 7.38 31.44 9.55
C PHE A 474 7.43 30.59 10.81
N LEU A 475 7.93 29.35 10.72
CA LEU A 475 8.03 28.46 11.88
C LEU A 475 8.98 29.02 12.95
N SER A 476 10.08 29.64 12.52
CA SER A 476 11.04 30.27 13.43
C SER A 476 10.42 31.40 14.24
N GLU A 477 9.65 32.25 13.56
CA GLU A 477 8.94 33.37 14.17
C GLU A 477 7.83 32.93 15.12
N VAL A 478 7.20 31.78 14.88
CA VAL A 478 6.23 31.16 15.79
C VAL A 478 6.93 30.59 17.03
N TYR A 479 7.87 29.66 16.81
CA TYR A 479 8.41 28.84 17.89
C TYR A 479 9.48 29.54 18.74
N LYS A 480 10.02 30.69 18.33
CA LYS A 480 10.89 31.51 19.21
C LYS A 480 10.20 31.93 20.51
N HIS A 481 8.86 31.98 20.51
CA HIS A 481 8.04 32.29 21.68
C HIS A 481 7.78 31.08 22.59
N CYS A 482 8.21 29.88 22.21
CA CYS A 482 8.00 28.63 22.95
C CYS A 482 9.23 28.20 23.76
N ARG A 483 9.02 27.57 24.93
CA ARG A 483 10.08 27.06 25.80
C ARG A 483 10.83 25.92 25.13
N GLY A 484 12.14 25.83 25.38
CA GLY A 484 13.00 24.77 24.83
C GLY A 484 13.33 24.89 23.33
N CYS A 485 12.77 25.88 22.63
CA CYS A 485 13.07 26.11 21.22
C CYS A 485 14.53 26.64 21.06
N PRO A 486 15.31 26.14 20.08
CA PRO A 486 16.65 26.64 19.79
C PRO A 486 16.69 28.15 19.53
N ASP A 487 17.83 28.80 19.83
CA ASP A 487 18.02 30.22 19.54
C ASP A 487 17.85 30.47 18.03
N PRO A 488 16.96 31.39 17.60
CA PRO A 488 16.76 31.74 16.19
C PRO A 488 18.05 32.01 15.41
N LYS A 489 19.11 32.52 16.06
CA LYS A 489 20.41 32.80 15.41
C LYS A 489 21.18 31.55 14.99
N ASN A 490 21.00 30.44 15.71
CA ASN A 490 21.74 29.18 15.49
C ASN A 490 20.82 28.03 15.02
N MET A 491 19.54 28.31 14.78
CA MET A 491 18.55 27.28 14.46
C MET A 491 18.72 26.75 13.04
N THR A 492 19.07 25.47 12.90
CA THR A 492 19.09 24.76 11.61
C THR A 492 17.71 24.14 11.31
N ASN A 493 17.52 23.62 10.10
CA ASN A 493 16.27 22.93 9.76
C ASN A 493 16.14 21.65 10.60
N GLU A 494 17.24 20.93 10.78
CA GLU A 494 17.31 19.69 11.55
C GLU A 494 16.99 19.93 13.02
N SER A 495 17.53 20.99 13.63
CA SER A 495 17.26 21.31 15.04
C SER A 495 15.80 21.70 15.28
N LEU A 496 15.19 22.45 14.35
CA LEU A 496 13.78 22.84 14.45
C LEU A 496 12.86 21.62 14.24
N ILE A 497 13.15 20.79 13.23
CA ILE A 497 12.36 19.57 12.97
C ILE A 497 12.45 18.61 14.16
N SER A 498 13.64 18.41 14.74
CA SER A 498 13.81 17.60 15.95
C SER A 498 12.99 18.14 17.11
N TYR A 499 13.08 19.46 17.37
CA TYR A 499 12.28 20.11 18.42
C TYR A 499 10.78 19.90 18.21
N LEU A 500 10.27 20.05 16.99
CA LEU A 500 8.86 19.86 16.68
C LEU A 500 8.41 18.40 16.82
N LEU A 501 9.24 17.44 16.39
CA LEU A 501 8.95 16.01 16.51
C LEU A 501 8.99 15.52 17.97
N ASP A 502 9.90 16.06 18.78
CA ASP A 502 9.98 15.76 20.22
C ASP A 502 8.74 16.24 20.99
N HIS A 503 8.00 17.20 20.42
CA HIS A 503 6.75 17.75 20.97
C HIS A 503 5.49 17.24 20.25
N ASP A 504 5.59 16.27 19.33
CA ASP A 504 4.43 15.65 18.67
C ASP A 504 3.78 14.59 19.57
N GLU A 505 2.64 14.93 20.17
CA GLU A 505 1.81 14.04 20.99
C GLU A 505 0.96 13.06 20.16
N GLY A 506 0.91 13.25 18.83
CA GLY A 506 0.17 12.39 17.92
C GLY A 506 -1.34 12.39 18.19
N TYR A 507 -1.91 11.20 18.45
CA TYR A 507 -3.33 11.02 18.77
C TYR A 507 -3.60 9.73 19.56
N ASN A 508 -4.61 9.75 20.44
CA ASN A 508 -5.11 8.54 21.11
C ASN A 508 -6.24 7.87 20.33
N ALA A 509 -7.10 8.66 19.67
CA ALA A 509 -8.11 8.18 18.75
C ALA A 509 -8.24 9.13 17.55
N PHE A 510 -8.41 8.56 16.35
CA PHE A 510 -8.52 9.33 15.12
C PHE A 510 -9.46 8.66 14.12
N TYR A 511 -10.50 9.38 13.74
CA TYR A 511 -11.45 9.03 12.69
C TYR A 511 -11.26 9.94 11.48
N VAL A 512 -11.45 9.39 10.28
CA VAL A 512 -11.45 10.10 9.01
C VAL A 512 -12.62 9.59 8.18
N GLY A 513 -13.41 10.48 7.59
CA GLY A 513 -14.53 10.13 6.72
C GLY A 513 -14.13 9.22 5.56
N HIS A 514 -13.17 9.63 4.73
CA HIS A 514 -12.72 8.85 3.58
C HIS A 514 -11.27 8.39 3.73
N PRO A 515 -10.99 7.35 4.52
CA PRO A 515 -9.62 6.95 4.85
C PRO A 515 -8.85 6.47 3.61
N GLY A 516 -7.61 6.96 3.47
CA GLY A 516 -6.70 6.55 2.40
C GLY A 516 -6.86 7.32 1.09
N ARG A 517 -7.51 8.49 1.12
CA ARG A 517 -7.59 9.43 0.00
C ARG A 517 -6.61 10.56 0.20
N THR A 518 -5.75 10.77 -0.78
CA THR A 518 -4.78 11.87 -0.76
C THR A 518 -5.43 13.18 -1.18
N VAL A 519 -4.86 14.31 -0.77
CA VAL A 519 -5.30 15.66 -1.19
C VAL A 519 -5.33 15.75 -2.72
N ALA A 520 -4.30 15.23 -3.37
CA ALA A 520 -4.18 15.21 -4.83
C ALA A 520 -5.25 14.35 -5.51
N GLU A 521 -5.74 13.28 -4.88
CA GLU A 521 -6.87 12.51 -5.43
C GLU A 521 -8.19 13.26 -5.27
N ILE A 522 -8.44 13.84 -4.10
CA ILE A 522 -9.66 14.61 -3.83
C ILE A 522 -9.79 15.78 -4.80
N GLN A 523 -8.72 16.56 -4.98
CA GLN A 523 -8.73 17.71 -5.90
C GLN A 523 -8.89 17.28 -7.36
N ARG A 524 -8.21 16.21 -7.79
CA ARG A 524 -8.37 15.68 -9.16
C ARG A 524 -9.80 15.21 -9.44
N GLU A 525 -10.42 14.53 -8.47
CA GLU A 525 -11.81 14.07 -8.60
C GLU A 525 -12.82 15.20 -8.59
N LYS A 526 -12.57 16.27 -7.83
CA LYS A 526 -13.32 17.52 -7.94
C LYS A 526 -13.21 18.09 -9.35
N THR A 527 -12.01 18.22 -9.91
CA THR A 527 -11.81 18.72 -11.28
C THR A 527 -12.52 17.85 -12.32
N LEU A 528 -12.50 16.53 -12.14
CA LEU A 528 -13.26 15.61 -13.00
C LEU A 528 -14.76 15.89 -12.91
N HIS A 529 -15.30 16.03 -11.70
CA HIS A 529 -16.71 16.36 -11.49
C HIS A 529 -17.07 17.68 -12.17
N GLU A 530 -16.35 18.76 -11.89
CA GLU A 530 -16.59 20.10 -12.47
C GLU A 530 -16.58 20.06 -14.00
N ARG A 531 -15.66 19.29 -14.60
CA ARG A 531 -15.58 19.15 -16.05
C ARG A 531 -16.74 18.37 -16.64
N ILE A 532 -17.14 17.26 -16.00
CA ILE A 532 -18.32 16.49 -16.43
C ILE A 532 -19.56 17.38 -16.35
N THR A 533 -19.73 18.13 -15.25
CA THR A 533 -20.83 19.08 -15.08
C THR A 533 -20.81 20.16 -16.16
N ALA A 534 -19.66 20.77 -16.45
CA ALA A 534 -19.53 21.76 -17.52
C ALA A 534 -19.83 21.17 -18.91
N PHE A 535 -19.42 19.93 -19.18
CA PHE A 535 -19.74 19.23 -20.42
C PHE A 535 -21.26 18.99 -20.55
N LEU A 536 -21.91 18.50 -19.49
CA LEU A 536 -23.34 18.26 -19.45
C LEU A 536 -24.14 19.56 -19.66
N GLN A 537 -23.70 20.66 -19.05
CA GLN A 537 -24.31 21.98 -19.24
C GLN A 537 -24.13 22.50 -20.67
N ASN A 538 -22.90 22.47 -21.21
CA ASN A 538 -22.59 22.98 -22.54
C ASN A 538 -23.23 22.17 -23.68
N LYS A 539 -23.48 20.88 -23.46
CA LYS A 539 -24.09 19.98 -24.45
C LYS A 539 -25.55 19.63 -24.15
N LYS A 540 -26.20 20.34 -23.22
CA LYS A 540 -27.61 20.14 -22.80
C LYS A 540 -28.55 19.85 -23.99
N ALA A 541 -28.56 20.72 -25.00
CA ALA A 541 -29.44 20.59 -26.17
C ALA A 541 -29.19 19.31 -27.00
N VAL A 542 -27.93 18.87 -27.12
CA VAL A 542 -27.56 17.67 -27.89
C VAL A 542 -27.84 16.39 -27.10
N LEU A 543 -27.60 16.44 -25.79
CA LEU A 543 -27.78 15.31 -24.87
C LEU A 543 -29.25 15.07 -24.50
N ALA A 544 -30.13 16.08 -24.64
CA ALA A 544 -31.56 16.00 -24.38
C ALA A 544 -32.27 14.85 -25.11
N HIS A 545 -31.81 14.49 -26.30
CA HIS A 545 -32.41 13.46 -27.16
C HIS A 545 -31.71 12.10 -27.13
N ARG A 546 -30.72 11.92 -26.24
CA ARG A 546 -29.88 10.71 -26.17
C ARG A 546 -30.32 9.83 -25.00
N ASN A 547 -30.19 8.52 -25.16
CA ASN A 547 -30.44 7.57 -24.06
C ASN A 547 -29.26 7.55 -23.08
N THR A 548 -29.46 6.96 -21.89
CA THR A 548 -28.48 6.96 -20.79
C THR A 548 -27.12 6.37 -21.21
N LYS A 549 -27.12 5.34 -22.06
CA LYS A 549 -25.90 4.70 -22.58
C LYS A 549 -25.12 5.63 -23.53
N GLU A 550 -25.81 6.32 -24.42
CA GLU A 550 -25.23 7.29 -25.36
C GLU A 550 -24.65 8.51 -24.63
N VAL A 551 -25.37 9.05 -23.64
CA VAL A 551 -24.87 10.17 -22.81
C VAL A 551 -23.58 9.75 -22.10
N ARG A 552 -23.55 8.55 -21.51
CA ARG A 552 -22.35 8.03 -20.85
C ARG A 552 -21.18 7.85 -21.80
N GLN A 553 -21.41 7.30 -23.00
CA GLN A 553 -20.35 7.14 -24.00
C GLN A 553 -19.74 8.50 -24.41
N LEU A 554 -20.57 9.53 -24.58
CA LEU A 554 -20.09 10.88 -24.91
C LEU A 554 -19.26 11.50 -23.78
N ILE A 555 -19.65 11.27 -22.51
CA ILE A 555 -18.84 11.67 -21.35
C ILE A 555 -17.48 10.94 -21.36
N GLN A 556 -17.49 9.62 -21.61
CA GLN A 556 -16.26 8.82 -21.68
C GLN A 556 -15.34 9.30 -22.80
N GLU A 557 -15.88 9.61 -23.97
CA GLU A 557 -15.13 10.16 -25.10
C GLU A 557 -14.52 11.51 -24.77
N GLU A 558 -15.26 12.42 -24.13
CA GLU A 558 -14.74 13.72 -23.69
C GLU A 558 -13.60 13.55 -22.67
N VAL A 559 -13.78 12.69 -21.66
CA VAL A 559 -12.73 12.40 -20.67
C VAL A 559 -11.51 11.72 -21.32
N CYS A 560 -11.71 10.90 -22.36
CA CYS A 560 -10.63 10.23 -23.08
C CYS A 560 -9.84 11.16 -24.02
N LYS A 561 -10.44 12.27 -24.48
CA LYS A 561 -9.78 13.24 -25.37
C LYS A 561 -8.79 14.15 -24.64
N GLU A 562 -8.98 14.39 -23.35
CA GLU A 562 -8.16 15.34 -22.59
C GLU A 562 -7.01 14.65 -21.81
N PRO A 563 -5.73 14.90 -22.16
CA PRO A 563 -4.59 14.26 -21.50
C PRO A 563 -4.53 14.52 -19.99
N LYS A 564 -5.03 15.68 -19.52
CA LYS A 564 -5.01 16.09 -18.11
C LYS A 564 -5.96 15.29 -17.22
N ILE A 565 -6.98 14.63 -17.78
CA ILE A 565 -8.01 13.87 -17.02
C ILE A 565 -7.92 12.37 -17.28
N ASN A 566 -7.02 11.93 -18.18
CA ASN A 566 -6.76 10.53 -18.50
C ASN A 566 -6.42 9.65 -17.27
N TRP A 567 -5.96 10.25 -16.17
CA TRP A 567 -5.75 9.56 -14.88
C TRP A 567 -7.04 8.93 -14.32
N ALA A 568 -8.23 9.44 -14.68
CA ALA A 568 -9.51 8.92 -14.20
C ALA A 568 -9.81 7.49 -14.68
N LYS A 569 -9.04 6.97 -15.66
CA LYS A 569 -9.15 5.60 -16.15
C LYS A 569 -8.63 4.54 -15.17
N THR A 570 -7.78 4.94 -14.23
CA THR A 570 -7.18 4.02 -13.27
C THR A 570 -7.92 4.12 -11.94
N VAL A 571 -8.56 3.02 -11.51
CA VAL A 571 -9.19 2.93 -10.19
C VAL A 571 -8.10 2.64 -9.14
N PRO A 572 -7.83 3.54 -8.17
CA PRO A 572 -6.86 3.27 -7.12
C PRO A 572 -7.36 2.18 -6.17
N ARG A 573 -6.41 1.37 -5.69
CA ARG A 573 -6.68 0.25 -4.77
C ARG A 573 -7.09 0.81 -3.39
N SER A 574 -8.28 0.47 -2.92
CA SER A 574 -8.72 0.76 -1.55
C SER A 574 -7.77 0.12 -0.52
N PRO A 575 -7.57 0.73 0.67
CA PRO A 575 -6.73 0.14 1.71
C PRO A 575 -7.18 -1.27 2.12
N PHE A 576 -6.23 -2.15 2.43
CA PHE A 576 -6.46 -3.56 2.76
C PHE A 576 -7.52 -3.79 3.85
N HIS A 577 -7.52 -2.97 4.91
CA HIS A 577 -8.49 -3.09 6.01
C HIS A 577 -9.92 -2.72 5.59
N VAL A 578 -10.08 -1.84 4.61
CA VAL A 578 -11.37 -1.48 4.02
C VAL A 578 -11.86 -2.58 3.08
N GLN A 579 -10.96 -3.18 2.30
CA GLN A 579 -11.29 -4.22 1.31
C GLN A 579 -11.65 -5.58 1.95
N TYR A 580 -11.02 -5.93 3.08
CA TYR A 580 -11.17 -7.25 3.72
C TYR A 580 -11.77 -7.18 5.13
N LYS A 581 -12.59 -6.16 5.40
CA LYS A 581 -13.22 -5.92 6.72
C LYS A 581 -13.89 -7.18 7.30
N SER A 582 -14.68 -7.90 6.51
CA SER A 582 -15.39 -9.12 6.95
C SER A 582 -14.43 -10.26 7.31
N LEU A 583 -13.28 -10.37 6.63
CA LEU A 583 -12.26 -11.36 6.92
C LEU A 583 -11.52 -11.04 8.22
N ILE A 584 -11.14 -9.77 8.42
CA ILE A 584 -10.46 -9.32 9.66
C ILE A 584 -11.39 -9.50 10.85
N PHE A 585 -12.66 -9.11 10.72
CA PHE A 585 -13.67 -9.31 11.76
C PHE A 585 -13.86 -10.80 12.07
N GLY A 586 -13.97 -11.65 11.03
CA GLY A 586 -14.05 -13.10 11.20
C GLY A 586 -12.83 -13.68 11.93
N LEU A 587 -11.62 -13.23 11.62
CA LEU A 587 -10.40 -13.65 12.32
C LEU A 587 -10.34 -13.18 13.78
N LEU A 588 -10.82 -11.97 14.08
CA LEU A 588 -10.91 -11.46 15.45
C LEU A 588 -11.95 -12.24 16.27
N VAL A 589 -13.11 -12.54 15.69
CA VAL A 589 -14.14 -13.37 16.32
C VAL A 589 -13.62 -14.79 16.54
N LEU A 590 -12.93 -15.37 15.56
CA LEU A 590 -12.28 -16.68 15.71
C LEU A 590 -11.18 -16.66 16.78
N GLY A 591 -10.38 -15.61 16.84
CA GLY A 591 -9.37 -15.42 17.88
C GLY A 591 -9.99 -15.30 19.28
N ALA A 592 -11.03 -14.48 19.43
CA ALA A 592 -11.77 -14.34 20.68
C ALA A 592 -12.46 -15.66 21.08
N ALA A 593 -13.08 -16.35 20.14
CA ALA A 593 -13.68 -17.67 20.35
C ALA A 593 -12.63 -18.73 20.71
N SER A 594 -11.42 -18.65 20.15
CA SER A 594 -10.31 -19.55 20.47
C SER A 594 -9.75 -19.28 21.88
N ILE A 595 -9.66 -18.01 22.27
CA ILE A 595 -9.31 -17.61 23.64
C ILE A 595 -10.38 -18.12 24.60
N ILE A 596 -11.65 -17.90 24.30
CA ILE A 596 -12.77 -18.43 25.09
C ILE A 596 -12.69 -19.97 25.14
N TYR A 597 -12.44 -20.67 24.05
CA TYR A 597 -12.30 -22.14 24.06
C TYR A 597 -11.09 -22.62 24.88
N LEU A 598 -9.95 -21.94 24.80
CA LEU A 598 -8.75 -22.23 25.61
C LEU A 598 -9.01 -22.06 27.11
N PHE A 599 -9.82 -21.06 27.49
CA PHE A 599 -10.15 -20.81 28.90
C PHE A 599 -11.35 -21.62 29.41
N PHE A 600 -12.32 -21.97 28.55
CA PHE A 600 -13.62 -22.53 28.95
C PHE A 600 -13.92 -23.94 28.41
N GLY A 601 -13.28 -24.39 27.32
CA GLY A 601 -13.55 -25.69 26.66
C GLY A 601 -12.59 -26.82 27.03
N ALA A 602 -11.36 -26.48 27.43
CA ALA A 602 -10.37 -27.44 27.94
C ALA A 602 -10.66 -28.11 29.32
N PRO A 603 -11.47 -27.55 30.26
CA PRO A 603 -11.61 -28.11 31.61
C PRO A 603 -12.20 -29.52 31.70
N GLY A 604 -13.06 -29.92 30.75
CA GLY A 604 -13.74 -31.22 30.78
C GLY A 604 -12.83 -32.43 30.56
N TRP A 605 -11.65 -32.24 29.97
CA TRP A 605 -10.71 -33.33 29.71
C TRP A 605 -9.73 -33.56 30.88
N PHE A 606 -9.42 -32.51 31.64
CA PHE A 606 -8.56 -32.58 32.82
C PHE A 606 -9.24 -33.23 34.02
N THR A 607 -10.56 -33.02 34.20
CA THR A 607 -11.35 -33.70 35.23
C THR A 607 -11.46 -35.21 34.96
N PHE A 608 -11.58 -35.62 33.71
CA PHE A 608 -11.60 -37.03 33.30
C PHE A 608 -10.26 -37.73 33.58
N LEU A 609 -9.13 -37.09 33.25
CA LEU A 609 -7.80 -37.64 33.53
C LEU A 609 -7.46 -37.70 35.03
N PHE A 610 -7.87 -36.69 35.81
CA PHE A 610 -7.72 -36.68 37.27
C PHE A 610 -8.54 -37.78 37.93
N LEU A 611 -9.78 -38.03 37.48
CA LEU A 611 -10.60 -39.12 37.99
C LEU A 611 -10.05 -40.50 37.61
N VAL A 612 -9.45 -40.66 36.43
CA VAL A 612 -8.81 -41.92 36.02
C VAL A 612 -7.51 -42.19 36.78
N THR A 613 -6.72 -41.15 37.10
CA THR A 613 -5.53 -41.30 37.97
C THR A 613 -5.90 -41.48 39.43
N ALA A 614 -6.89 -40.76 39.95
CA ALA A 614 -7.42 -40.95 41.30
C ALA A 614 -8.03 -42.35 41.47
N TYR A 615 -8.74 -42.87 40.47
CA TYR A 615 -9.23 -44.24 40.45
C TYR A 615 -8.10 -45.28 40.33
N GLY A 616 -7.07 -45.00 39.52
CA GLY A 616 -5.86 -45.82 39.42
C GLY A 616 -5.00 -45.85 40.70
N ILE A 617 -4.98 -44.77 41.48
CA ILE A 617 -4.31 -44.69 42.78
C ILE A 617 -5.17 -45.34 43.86
N TRP A 618 -6.49 -45.07 43.88
CA TRP A 618 -7.44 -45.67 44.82
C TRP A 618 -7.49 -47.20 44.70
N SER A 619 -7.51 -47.72 43.47
CA SER A 619 -7.46 -49.17 43.19
C SER A 619 -6.11 -49.82 43.57
N ARG A 620 -5.01 -49.05 43.65
CA ARG A 620 -3.71 -49.53 44.15
C ARG A 620 -3.58 -49.43 45.67
N SER A 621 -4.21 -48.46 46.32
CA SER A 621 -4.22 -48.34 47.79
C SER A 621 -5.10 -49.38 48.49
N GLY A 622 -6.01 -50.04 47.76
CA GLY A 622 -6.69 -51.25 48.25
C GLY A 622 -5.75 -52.45 48.49
N ALA A 623 -4.51 -52.39 48.01
CA ALA A 623 -3.48 -53.40 48.29
C ALA A 623 -2.72 -53.17 49.62
N TYR A 624 -2.95 -52.06 50.33
CA TYR A 624 -2.25 -51.72 51.58
C TYR A 624 -3.21 -51.38 52.74
N GLY A 625 -4.25 -52.20 52.92
CA GLY A 625 -4.96 -52.43 54.20
C GLY A 625 -5.11 -51.26 55.19
N ILE A 626 -5.93 -50.25 54.87
CA ILE A 626 -6.46 -49.31 55.87
C ILE A 626 -7.99 -49.28 55.75
N GLU A 627 -8.68 -49.79 56.77
CA GLU A 627 -10.14 -49.81 56.87
C GLU A 627 -10.70 -48.42 57.26
N ALA A 628 -11.50 -47.83 56.37
CA ALA A 628 -12.37 -46.69 56.66
C ALA A 628 -13.84 -47.12 56.53
N SER A 629 -14.68 -46.75 57.50
CA SER A 629 -16.05 -47.24 57.70
C SER A 629 -17.03 -46.85 56.58
N LEU A 630 -18.10 -47.64 56.41
CA LEU A 630 -19.00 -47.59 55.25
C LEU A 630 -19.85 -46.30 55.13
N GLN A 631 -19.97 -45.49 56.18
CA GLN A 631 -20.93 -44.39 56.22
C GLN A 631 -20.40 -43.09 55.57
N GLU A 632 -19.09 -42.86 55.54
CA GLU A 632 -18.46 -41.73 54.81
C GLU A 632 -18.30 -42.01 53.31
N LYS A 633 -18.18 -43.29 52.91
CA LYS A 633 -18.03 -43.69 51.50
C LYS A 633 -19.32 -43.50 50.69
N GLY A 634 -20.49 -43.63 51.32
CA GLY A 634 -21.79 -43.47 50.65
C GLY A 634 -22.08 -42.05 50.14
N GLY A 635 -21.73 -41.02 50.91
CA GLY A 635 -21.97 -39.62 50.53
C GLY A 635 -21.08 -39.13 49.39
N ILE A 636 -19.81 -39.55 49.38
CA ILE A 636 -18.84 -39.20 48.33
C ILE A 636 -19.17 -39.92 47.02
N ILE A 637 -19.61 -41.19 47.08
CA ILE A 637 -20.04 -41.94 45.90
C ILE A 637 -21.30 -41.33 45.28
N LEU A 638 -22.26 -40.87 46.08
CA LEU A 638 -23.47 -40.20 45.58
C LEU A 638 -23.15 -38.86 44.90
N TRP A 639 -22.23 -38.06 45.44
CA TRP A 639 -21.79 -36.81 44.79
C TRP A 639 -20.99 -37.05 43.52
N ILE A 640 -20.15 -38.10 43.48
CA ILE A 640 -19.41 -38.50 42.28
C ILE A 640 -20.38 -38.99 41.20
N ILE A 641 -21.38 -39.80 41.54
CA ILE A 641 -22.41 -40.26 40.58
C ILE A 641 -23.23 -39.08 40.08
N LEU A 642 -23.67 -38.15 40.95
CA LEU A 642 -24.43 -36.97 40.57
C LEU A 642 -23.60 -36.05 39.64
N PHE A 643 -22.33 -35.82 39.96
CA PHE A 643 -21.40 -35.04 39.15
C PHE A 643 -21.09 -35.71 37.80
N LEU A 644 -20.90 -37.03 37.76
CA LEU A 644 -20.69 -37.81 36.54
C LEU A 644 -21.94 -37.83 35.66
N THR A 645 -23.13 -37.91 36.25
CA THR A 645 -24.40 -37.92 35.51
C THR A 645 -24.68 -36.55 34.90
N ILE A 646 -24.44 -35.47 35.64
CA ILE A 646 -24.57 -34.10 35.13
C ILE A 646 -23.53 -33.81 34.03
N ASN A 647 -22.27 -34.22 34.22
CA ASN A 647 -21.23 -34.04 33.20
C ASN A 647 -21.50 -34.90 31.96
N TYR A 648 -21.91 -36.16 32.12
CA TYR A 648 -22.31 -37.01 31.01
C TYR A 648 -23.50 -36.39 30.28
N PHE A 649 -24.50 -35.84 30.97
CA PHE A 649 -25.63 -35.16 30.34
C PHE A 649 -25.20 -33.89 29.57
N VAL A 650 -24.31 -33.06 30.14
CA VAL A 650 -23.76 -31.87 29.46
C VAL A 650 -22.86 -32.25 28.29
N TRP A 651 -22.12 -33.36 28.36
CA TRP A 651 -21.23 -33.82 27.29
C TRP A 651 -21.99 -34.53 26.16
N THR A 652 -23.07 -35.26 26.51
CA THR A 652 -23.91 -36.03 25.58
C THR A 652 -25.10 -35.22 25.05
N TYR A 653 -25.35 -34.01 25.54
CA TYR A 653 -26.40 -33.11 25.01
C TYR A 653 -25.94 -31.65 24.82
N GLY A 654 -24.74 -31.24 25.26
CA GLY A 654 -24.23 -29.87 25.08
C GLY A 654 -23.98 -29.47 23.62
N TRP A 655 -23.62 -30.43 22.77
CA TRP A 655 -23.62 -30.29 21.31
C TRP A 655 -25.01 -29.99 20.71
N VAL A 656 -26.12 -30.38 21.36
CA VAL A 656 -27.49 -30.03 20.93
C VAL A 656 -27.73 -28.53 21.15
N GLY A 657 -27.17 -27.95 22.23
CA GLY A 657 -27.16 -26.51 22.44
C GLY A 657 -26.36 -25.76 21.37
N PHE A 658 -25.24 -26.33 20.90
CA PHE A 658 -24.49 -25.79 19.77
C PHE A 658 -25.24 -25.93 18.43
N ILE A 659 -25.98 -27.02 18.22
CA ILE A 659 -26.84 -27.19 17.04
C ILE A 659 -28.00 -26.19 17.09
N ILE A 660 -28.63 -26.00 18.25
CA ILE A 660 -29.71 -25.01 18.43
C ILE A 660 -29.17 -23.59 18.24
N LEU A 661 -28.01 -23.25 18.79
CA LEU A 661 -27.36 -21.94 18.59
C LEU A 661 -26.92 -21.75 17.13
N ALA A 662 -26.39 -22.78 16.48
CA ALA A 662 -26.05 -22.74 15.06
C ALA A 662 -27.30 -22.57 14.20
N ILE A 663 -28.40 -23.27 14.51
CA ILE A 663 -29.72 -23.10 13.87
C ILE A 663 -30.25 -21.70 14.15
N PHE A 664 -30.09 -21.14 15.36
CA PHE A 664 -30.54 -19.80 15.72
C PHE A 664 -29.74 -18.71 15.00
N VAL A 665 -28.42 -18.88 14.89
CA VAL A 665 -27.53 -18.00 14.10
C VAL A 665 -27.79 -18.14 12.60
N LEU A 666 -28.09 -19.35 12.11
CA LEU A 666 -28.52 -19.60 10.73
C LEU A 666 -29.86 -18.93 10.44
N SER A 667 -30.85 -19.10 11.32
CA SER A 667 -32.18 -18.52 11.14
C SER A 667 -32.17 -17.01 11.34
N TYR A 668 -31.36 -16.46 12.24
CA TYR A 668 -31.14 -15.01 12.37
C TYR A 668 -30.35 -14.44 11.18
N GLY A 669 -29.35 -15.17 10.68
CA GLY A 669 -28.60 -14.79 9.48
C GLY A 669 -29.46 -14.82 8.22
N ILE A 670 -30.31 -15.85 8.06
CA ILE A 670 -31.28 -15.96 6.97
C ILE A 670 -32.38 -14.89 7.11
N TRP A 671 -32.88 -14.62 8.32
CA TRP A 671 -33.88 -13.60 8.59
C TRP A 671 -33.36 -12.18 8.38
N PHE A 672 -32.15 -11.86 8.85
CA PHE A 672 -31.47 -10.59 8.59
C PHE A 672 -31.19 -10.40 7.10
N TYR A 673 -30.77 -11.46 6.41
CA TYR A 673 -30.57 -11.47 4.96
C TYR A 673 -31.88 -11.26 4.17
N TRP A 674 -32.98 -11.90 4.59
CA TRP A 674 -34.31 -11.73 3.99
C TRP A 674 -34.96 -10.36 4.28
N ARG A 675 -34.62 -9.74 5.41
CA ARG A 675 -35.16 -8.42 5.81
C ARG A 675 -34.46 -7.27 5.07
N GLU A 676 -33.16 -7.41 4.76
CA GLU A 676 -32.37 -6.34 4.15
C GLU A 676 -32.31 -6.38 2.60
N LYS A 677 -32.67 -7.50 1.96
CA LYS A 677 -32.64 -7.64 0.49
C LYS A 677 -33.78 -8.50 -0.05
N ARG A 678 -34.90 -7.89 -0.41
CA ARG A 678 -36.02 -8.60 -1.06
C ARG A 678 -35.88 -8.78 -2.58
N ASP A 679 -34.99 -8.05 -3.26
CA ASP A 679 -34.94 -8.05 -4.72
C ASP A 679 -33.50 -8.04 -5.29
N VAL A 680 -32.72 -9.12 -5.16
CA VAL A 680 -31.53 -9.33 -6.04
C VAL A 680 -31.25 -10.84 -6.21
N ILE A 681 -31.14 -11.25 -7.47
CA ILE A 681 -30.82 -12.61 -7.94
C ILE A 681 -29.42 -13.04 -7.47
N LEU A 682 -29.30 -14.31 -7.05
CA LEU A 682 -28.10 -14.99 -6.53
C LEU A 682 -26.82 -14.73 -7.36
N GLU A 683 -25.84 -14.02 -6.80
CA GLU A 683 -24.45 -14.17 -7.27
C GLU A 683 -23.89 -15.51 -6.78
N LYS A 684 -23.45 -16.36 -7.71
CA LYS A 684 -22.91 -17.72 -7.45
C LYS A 684 -21.80 -17.77 -6.39
N ARG A 685 -21.17 -16.65 -6.03
CA ARG A 685 -20.06 -16.57 -5.06
C ARG A 685 -20.50 -16.67 -3.60
N ASP A 686 -21.70 -16.21 -3.25
CA ASP A 686 -22.18 -16.26 -1.87
C ASP A 686 -22.67 -17.66 -1.47
N VAL A 687 -23.24 -18.39 -2.42
CA VAL A 687 -23.59 -19.82 -2.25
C VAL A 687 -22.33 -20.66 -2.08
N ILE A 688 -21.26 -20.36 -2.85
CA ILE A 688 -19.97 -21.02 -2.69
C ILE A 688 -19.34 -20.67 -1.35
N PHE A 689 -19.48 -19.45 -0.83
CA PHE A 689 -19.00 -19.09 0.51
C PHE A 689 -19.69 -19.92 1.60
N TRP A 690 -21.01 -20.06 1.55
CA TRP A 690 -21.75 -20.87 2.51
C TRP A 690 -21.45 -22.37 2.38
N ILE A 691 -21.26 -22.87 1.15
CA ILE A 691 -20.81 -24.26 0.90
C ILE A 691 -19.39 -24.48 1.40
N VAL A 692 -18.48 -23.53 1.21
CA VAL A 692 -17.08 -23.61 1.71
C VAL A 692 -17.03 -23.47 3.23
N LEU A 693 -17.91 -22.67 3.84
CA LEU A 693 -18.05 -22.61 5.29
C LEU A 693 -18.63 -23.91 5.85
N LEU A 694 -19.63 -24.50 5.18
CA LEU A 694 -20.19 -25.82 5.51
C LEU A 694 -19.13 -26.91 5.39
N VAL A 695 -18.46 -27.01 4.24
CA VAL A 695 -17.38 -27.98 4.00
C VAL A 695 -16.22 -27.73 4.94
N GLY A 696 -15.89 -26.48 5.27
CA GLY A 696 -14.85 -26.11 6.24
C GLY A 696 -15.21 -26.49 7.68
N LEU A 697 -16.46 -26.27 8.10
CA LEU A 697 -16.97 -26.70 9.41
C LEU A 697 -17.04 -28.22 9.50
N SER A 698 -17.54 -28.91 8.47
CA SER A 698 -17.61 -30.37 8.38
C SER A 698 -16.23 -31.03 8.30
N LEU A 699 -15.29 -30.46 7.53
CA LEU A 699 -13.89 -30.92 7.48
C LEU A 699 -13.15 -30.59 8.77
N SER A 700 -13.47 -29.48 9.46
CA SER A 700 -12.94 -29.23 10.80
C SER A 700 -13.46 -30.28 11.78
N MET A 701 -14.75 -30.65 11.73
CA MET A 701 -15.32 -31.71 12.58
C MET A 701 -14.74 -33.11 12.27
N MET A 702 -14.52 -33.45 11.00
CA MET A 702 -13.80 -34.67 10.62
C MET A 702 -12.31 -34.62 11.01
N GLY A 703 -11.70 -33.44 10.95
CA GLY A 703 -10.37 -33.15 11.48
C GLY A 703 -10.32 -33.34 13.00
N PHE A 704 -11.35 -32.90 13.74
CA PHE A 704 -11.49 -33.11 15.19
C PHE A 704 -11.61 -34.60 15.55
N TYR A 705 -12.32 -35.41 14.74
CA TYR A 705 -12.42 -36.85 14.96
C TYR A 705 -11.10 -37.59 14.71
N LYS A 706 -10.28 -37.12 13.75
CA LYS A 706 -8.96 -37.71 13.43
C LYS A 706 -7.79 -37.12 14.23
N LEU A 707 -7.85 -35.87 14.69
CA LEU A 707 -6.83 -35.27 15.56
C LEU A 707 -6.92 -35.78 17.01
N GLY A 708 -8.11 -36.19 17.47
CA GLY A 708 -8.27 -36.91 18.73
C GLY A 708 -7.56 -38.27 18.76
N SER A 709 -7.26 -38.88 17.60
CA SER A 709 -6.52 -40.15 17.54
C SER A 709 -5.00 -39.99 17.42
N LEU A 710 -4.50 -38.76 17.17
CA LEU A 710 -3.09 -38.47 16.84
C LEU A 710 -2.38 -37.50 17.80
N SER A 711 -3.06 -36.86 18.74
CA SER A 711 -2.43 -35.99 19.77
C SER A 711 -1.78 -36.75 20.93
N ARG A 712 -1.38 -38.01 20.70
CA ARG A 712 -0.83 -38.93 21.72
C ARG A 712 0.58 -38.56 22.21
N ALA A 713 1.14 -37.42 21.83
CA ALA A 713 2.53 -37.10 22.13
C ALA A 713 2.78 -35.58 22.24
N PHE A 714 3.25 -35.18 23.42
CA PHE A 714 3.96 -33.94 23.77
C PHE A 714 3.13 -32.67 24.13
N PHE A 715 3.45 -32.15 25.33
CA PHE A 715 3.11 -30.83 25.96
C PHE A 715 1.77 -30.71 26.73
N PRO A 716 1.76 -30.77 28.09
CA PRO A 716 1.16 -29.64 28.84
C PRO A 716 1.54 -29.51 30.35
N GLU A 717 2.69 -28.93 30.72
CA GLU A 717 2.95 -28.54 32.14
C GLU A 717 2.73 -27.04 32.44
N ALA A 718 2.40 -26.18 31.47
CA ALA A 718 2.40 -24.72 31.69
C ALA A 718 1.03 -24.03 31.91
N VAL A 719 -0.11 -24.67 31.64
CA VAL A 719 -1.40 -23.93 31.47
C VAL A 719 -2.35 -24.04 32.67
N GLY A 720 -2.29 -25.12 33.46
CA GLY A 720 -3.23 -25.38 34.56
C GLY A 720 -3.07 -24.49 35.80
N ILE A 721 -1.89 -23.90 36.02
CA ILE A 721 -1.63 -23.09 37.23
C ILE A 721 -2.09 -21.63 37.06
N PHE A 722 -2.25 -21.12 35.82
CA PHE A 722 -2.45 -19.69 35.58
C PHE A 722 -3.85 -19.29 35.04
N GLY A 723 -4.63 -20.21 34.45
CA GLY A 723 -5.85 -19.85 33.71
C GLY A 723 -7.11 -19.56 34.55
N LEU A 724 -7.45 -20.45 35.48
CA LEU A 724 -8.69 -20.37 36.27
C LEU A 724 -8.68 -19.29 37.37
N PRO A 725 -7.61 -19.12 38.16
CA PRO A 725 -7.50 -17.99 39.09
C PRO A 725 -7.60 -16.65 38.36
N GLY A 726 -7.02 -16.56 37.16
CA GLY A 726 -7.04 -15.36 36.33
C GLY A 726 -8.46 -14.88 35.96
N LEU A 727 -9.37 -15.80 35.62
CA LEU A 727 -10.74 -15.44 35.25
C LEU A 727 -11.58 -14.98 36.46
N SER A 728 -11.48 -15.66 37.60
CA SER A 728 -12.16 -15.25 38.83
C SER A 728 -11.68 -13.89 39.32
N ILE A 729 -10.37 -13.64 39.21
CA ILE A 729 -9.78 -12.33 39.48
C ILE A 729 -10.33 -11.28 38.50
N LEU A 730 -10.40 -11.57 37.20
CA LEU A 730 -10.94 -10.64 36.20
C LEU A 730 -12.42 -10.28 36.44
N LEU A 731 -13.28 -11.26 36.75
CA LEU A 731 -14.70 -11.00 37.04
C LEU A 731 -14.88 -10.22 38.35
N MET A 732 -14.09 -10.54 39.38
CA MET A 732 -14.10 -9.79 40.63
C MET A 732 -13.61 -8.35 40.43
N LEU A 733 -12.56 -8.15 39.65
CA LEU A 733 -12.06 -6.82 39.27
C LEU A 733 -13.10 -6.03 38.44
N ALA A 734 -13.80 -6.69 37.52
CA ALA A 734 -14.87 -6.07 36.73
C ALA A 734 -16.07 -5.64 37.60
N GLY A 735 -16.50 -6.50 38.53
CA GLY A 735 -17.54 -6.18 39.51
C GLY A 735 -17.13 -5.02 40.43
N ALA A 736 -15.91 -5.06 40.98
CA ALA A 736 -15.35 -4.00 41.80
C ALA A 736 -15.24 -2.67 41.03
N TYR A 737 -14.83 -2.72 39.76
CA TYR A 737 -14.80 -1.56 38.88
C TYR A 737 -16.20 -0.99 38.61
N GLY A 738 -17.20 -1.85 38.36
CA GLY A 738 -18.60 -1.43 38.17
C GLY A 738 -19.18 -0.73 39.40
N ILE A 739 -18.92 -1.26 40.60
CA ILE A 739 -19.30 -0.63 41.86
C ILE A 739 -18.57 0.71 42.03
N TRP A 740 -17.25 0.73 41.84
CA TRP A 740 -16.45 1.95 41.92
C TRP A 740 -16.97 3.05 40.99
N LEU A 741 -17.30 2.68 39.75
CA LEU A 741 -17.83 3.59 38.74
C LEU A 741 -19.19 4.17 39.16
N TYR A 742 -20.11 3.31 39.60
CA TYR A 742 -21.43 3.73 40.09
C TYR A 742 -21.33 4.74 41.24
N TRP A 743 -20.44 4.48 42.21
CA TRP A 743 -20.22 5.39 43.34
C TRP A 743 -19.60 6.72 42.92
N ARG A 744 -18.75 6.73 41.88
CA ARG A 744 -18.15 7.95 41.34
C ARG A 744 -19.16 8.77 40.54
N GLU A 745 -19.95 8.15 39.68
CA GLU A 745 -20.97 8.84 38.87
C GLU A 745 -22.01 9.56 39.77
N LYS A 746 -22.42 8.94 40.88
CA LYS A 746 -23.32 9.58 41.87
C LYS A 746 -22.73 10.81 42.58
N ARG A 747 -21.41 10.90 42.68
CA ARG A 747 -20.70 11.98 43.40
C ARG A 747 -20.14 13.04 42.45
N ASP A 748 -20.22 12.81 41.14
CA ASP A 748 -19.76 13.77 40.16
C ASP A 748 -20.71 14.98 40.14
N LYS A 749 -20.13 16.17 40.35
CA LYS A 749 -20.86 17.44 40.25
C LYS A 749 -21.21 17.72 38.77
N GLN A 750 -22.32 18.40 38.55
CA GLN A 750 -22.79 18.82 37.22
C GLN A 750 -22.77 20.35 37.11
N ASP A 751 -22.54 20.85 35.90
CA ASP A 751 -22.57 22.28 35.61
C ASP A 751 -23.97 22.86 35.69
N GLU A 752 -24.13 23.99 36.37
CA GLU A 752 -25.27 24.88 36.17
C GLU A 752 -25.11 25.63 34.84
N VAL A 753 -26.17 25.68 34.03
CA VAL A 753 -26.14 26.25 32.69
C VAL A 753 -26.17 27.78 32.79
N GLN A 754 -25.01 28.42 32.62
CA GLN A 754 -24.89 29.88 32.60
C GLN A 754 -24.06 30.35 31.39
N TRP A 755 -24.75 30.75 30.33
CA TRP A 755 -24.16 31.14 29.06
C TRP A 755 -23.36 32.44 29.14
N ASP A 756 -22.07 32.37 28.78
CA ASP A 756 -21.21 33.54 28.55
C ASP A 756 -21.44 34.06 27.14
N LEU A 757 -22.25 35.12 27.02
CA LEU A 757 -22.65 35.69 25.74
C LEU A 757 -21.48 36.28 24.95
N GLU A 758 -20.43 36.81 25.61
CA GLU A 758 -19.27 37.38 24.92
C GLU A 758 -18.44 36.28 24.28
N LYS A 759 -18.17 35.22 25.04
CA LYS A 759 -17.46 34.04 24.54
C LYS A 759 -18.22 33.34 23.41
N ILE A 760 -19.54 33.22 23.53
CA ILE A 760 -20.38 32.62 22.48
C ILE A 760 -20.26 33.43 21.18
N LYS A 761 -20.33 34.76 21.24
CA LYS A 761 -20.12 35.62 20.07
C LYS A 761 -18.73 35.44 19.47
N GLU A 762 -17.69 35.34 20.31
CA GLU A 762 -16.32 35.13 19.85
C GLU A 762 -16.18 33.84 19.01
N VAL A 763 -16.78 32.73 19.46
CA VAL A 763 -16.71 31.44 18.74
C VAL A 763 -17.70 31.33 17.59
N GLN A 764 -18.85 32.02 17.62
CA GLN A 764 -19.86 31.98 16.56
C GLN A 764 -19.51 32.89 15.36
N ASN A 765 -18.87 34.03 15.59
CA ASN A 765 -18.52 34.97 14.52
C ASN A 765 -17.74 34.35 13.33
N PRO A 766 -16.80 33.40 13.52
CA PRO A 766 -16.12 32.72 12.43
C PRO A 766 -16.85 31.51 11.85
N GLU A 767 -17.91 30.98 12.51
CA GLU A 767 -18.67 29.80 12.07
C GLU A 767 -19.45 30.08 10.77
N ASP A 768 -19.72 29.02 10.00
CA ASP A 768 -20.61 29.00 8.84
C ASP A 768 -20.22 29.92 7.66
N ARG A 769 -18.94 30.33 7.58
CA ARG A 769 -18.41 31.13 6.46
C ARG A 769 -18.09 30.30 5.21
N GLN A 770 -17.92 28.99 5.36
CA GLN A 770 -17.58 28.04 4.30
C GLN A 770 -18.35 26.73 4.52
N GLN A 771 -18.27 25.80 3.56
CA GLN A 771 -18.99 24.52 3.65
C GLN A 771 -18.52 23.67 4.85
N GLN A 772 -17.23 23.77 5.18
CA GLN A 772 -16.62 23.13 6.34
C GLN A 772 -16.53 24.10 7.52
N ASN A 773 -16.71 23.57 8.72
CA ASN A 773 -16.43 24.21 10.00
C ASN A 773 -15.44 23.38 10.81
N HIS A 774 -14.91 23.97 11.88
CA HIS A 774 -13.97 23.33 12.78
C HIS A 774 -14.32 23.59 14.24
N LEU A 775 -14.15 22.54 15.05
CA LEU A 775 -14.33 22.57 16.49
C LEU A 775 -13.03 22.13 17.15
N THR A 776 -12.42 23.03 17.90
CA THR A 776 -11.37 22.74 18.87
C THR A 776 -11.93 22.85 20.28
N SER A 777 -11.71 21.83 21.11
CA SER A 777 -12.15 21.79 22.51
C SER A 777 -11.04 21.29 23.43
N ILE A 778 -10.96 21.89 24.63
CA ILE A 778 -10.07 21.47 25.70
C ILE A 778 -10.84 21.25 27.00
N SER A 779 -10.60 20.09 27.63
CA SER A 779 -11.19 19.72 28.92
C SER A 779 -10.14 19.13 29.85
N TYR A 780 -10.27 19.34 31.15
CA TYR A 780 -9.39 18.72 32.15
C TYR A 780 -9.86 17.31 32.47
N LEU A 781 -8.95 16.37 32.71
CA LEU A 781 -9.32 15.04 33.19
C LEU A 781 -9.73 15.10 34.66
N LYS A 782 -10.73 14.29 35.03
CA LYS A 782 -11.06 14.03 36.44
C LYS A 782 -9.88 13.30 37.11
N PRO A 783 -9.54 13.63 38.36
CA PRO A 783 -8.37 13.05 39.03
C PRO A 783 -8.54 11.55 39.31
N GLY A 784 -7.43 10.81 39.22
CA GLY A 784 -7.31 9.41 39.63
C GLY A 784 -6.83 8.47 38.50
N PRO A 785 -5.97 7.48 38.82
CA PRO A 785 -5.37 6.60 37.82
C PRO A 785 -6.40 5.72 37.10
N LEU A 786 -7.48 5.32 37.80
CA LEU A 786 -8.56 4.53 37.21
C LEU A 786 -9.31 5.30 36.12
N ARG A 787 -9.62 6.59 36.32
CA ARG A 787 -10.29 7.42 35.29
C ARG A 787 -9.43 7.57 34.03
N LEU A 788 -8.11 7.77 34.21
CA LEU A 788 -7.17 7.84 33.10
C LEU A 788 -7.09 6.50 32.36
N LEU A 789 -7.03 5.38 33.08
CA LEU A 789 -7.04 4.04 32.48
C LEU A 789 -8.34 3.79 31.71
N THR A 790 -9.50 4.12 32.30
CA THR A 790 -10.82 4.04 31.65
C THR A 790 -10.83 4.82 30.35
N LEU A 791 -10.42 6.08 30.37
CA LEU A 791 -10.40 6.92 29.17
C LEU A 791 -9.46 6.35 28.10
N ARG A 792 -8.27 5.88 28.48
CA ARG A 792 -7.33 5.24 27.53
C ARG A 792 -7.95 4.01 26.86
N VAL A 793 -8.65 3.17 27.63
CA VAL A 793 -9.35 2.00 27.08
C VAL A 793 -10.48 2.42 26.15
N VAL A 794 -11.31 3.40 26.55
CA VAL A 794 -12.40 3.92 25.71
C VAL A 794 -11.87 4.49 24.39
N LEU A 795 -10.82 5.33 24.43
CA LEU A 795 -10.21 5.90 23.23
C LEU A 795 -9.55 4.84 22.35
N PHE A 796 -8.92 3.82 22.95
CA PHE A 796 -8.40 2.68 22.21
C PHE A 796 -9.50 1.93 21.44
N LEU A 797 -10.63 1.64 22.10
CA LEU A 797 -11.78 0.99 21.48
C LEU A 797 -12.42 1.87 20.41
N ALA A 798 -12.54 3.17 20.64
CA ALA A 798 -13.05 4.13 19.66
C ALA A 798 -12.15 4.18 18.41
N ASN A 799 -10.83 4.24 18.60
CA ASN A 799 -9.86 4.19 17.50
C ASN A 799 -9.92 2.87 16.72
N LEU A 800 -10.12 1.74 17.40
CA LEU A 800 -10.30 0.44 16.78
C LEU A 800 -11.60 0.39 15.96
N GLY A 801 -12.70 0.88 16.53
CA GLY A 801 -13.99 1.01 15.86
C GLY A 801 -13.92 1.90 14.61
N ALA A 802 -13.27 3.06 14.72
CA ALA A 802 -13.05 3.97 13.60
C ALA A 802 -12.28 3.31 12.44
N ARG A 803 -11.29 2.46 12.74
CA ARG A 803 -10.48 1.78 11.71
C ARG A 803 -11.14 0.55 11.10
N LEU A 804 -11.99 -0.15 11.84
CA LEU A 804 -12.57 -1.43 11.42
C LEU A 804 -14.00 -1.29 10.93
N VAL A 805 -14.79 -0.41 11.53
CA VAL A 805 -16.24 -0.30 11.28
C VAL A 805 -16.56 0.90 10.38
N GLU A 806 -15.96 2.05 10.65
CA GLU A 806 -16.39 3.36 10.15
C GLU A 806 -15.50 3.86 9.00
N THR A 807 -15.47 3.11 7.89
CA THR A 807 -14.53 3.37 6.78
C THR A 807 -15.19 3.90 5.50
N LYS A 808 -16.48 4.27 5.55
CA LYS A 808 -17.29 4.64 4.37
C LYS A 808 -17.87 6.06 4.47
N GLY A 809 -17.17 6.99 5.12
CA GLY A 809 -17.65 8.37 5.24
C GLY A 809 -18.76 8.55 6.26
N SER A 810 -18.88 7.62 7.22
CA SER A 810 -19.86 7.71 8.31
C SER A 810 -19.19 7.33 9.62
N LEU A 811 -19.51 8.07 10.69
CA LEU A 811 -19.14 7.74 12.08
C LEU A 811 -20.43 7.56 12.86
N ALA A 812 -20.75 6.33 13.30
CA ALA A 812 -21.99 5.99 13.98
C ALA A 812 -23.26 6.42 13.24
N GLY A 813 -23.23 6.48 11.90
CA GLY A 813 -24.36 6.95 11.07
C GLY A 813 -24.24 8.40 10.60
N ILE A 814 -23.33 9.18 11.17
CA ILE A 814 -23.14 10.61 10.86
C ILE A 814 -22.24 10.78 9.64
N VAL A 815 -22.73 11.40 8.57
CA VAL A 815 -22.04 11.53 7.27
C VAL A 815 -21.43 12.91 7.01
N THR A 816 -21.43 13.79 8.01
CA THR A 816 -20.99 15.20 7.93
C THR A 816 -19.58 15.40 8.48
N ILE A 817 -18.93 14.36 9.04
CA ILE A 817 -17.67 14.48 9.76
C ILE A 817 -16.48 14.15 8.86
N HIS A 818 -15.62 15.14 8.59
CA HIS A 818 -14.39 14.95 7.80
C HIS A 818 -13.34 14.18 8.61
N PHE A 819 -13.12 14.60 9.85
CA PHE A 819 -12.28 13.88 10.81
C PHE A 819 -12.68 14.25 12.24
N ALA A 820 -12.34 13.37 13.18
CA ALA A 820 -12.45 13.62 14.62
C ALA A 820 -11.22 13.04 15.34
N ARG A 821 -10.62 13.79 16.26
CA ARG A 821 -9.36 13.44 16.93
C ARG A 821 -9.39 13.75 18.42
N TRP A 822 -8.83 12.84 19.21
CA TRP A 822 -8.66 12.99 20.65
C TRP A 822 -7.19 12.82 21.03
N VAL A 823 -6.67 13.75 21.85
CA VAL A 823 -5.28 13.77 22.32
C VAL A 823 -5.26 14.08 23.81
N ILE A 824 -4.67 13.20 24.62
CA ILE A 824 -4.42 13.42 26.04
C ILE A 824 -3.05 14.06 26.15
N ILE A 825 -3.00 15.25 26.75
CA ILE A 825 -1.76 16.01 26.94
C ILE A 825 -1.50 16.25 28.43
N ASP A 826 -0.26 16.60 28.73
CA ASP A 826 0.17 16.96 30.07
C ASP A 826 -0.21 18.41 30.41
N GLY A 827 -0.19 18.73 31.70
CA GLY A 827 -0.79 19.97 32.23
C GLY A 827 -2.27 19.74 32.54
N GLY A 828 -2.66 20.07 33.77
CA GLY A 828 -4.02 20.04 34.30
C GLY A 828 -4.01 20.42 35.78
N ILE A 829 -5.18 20.73 36.35
CA ILE A 829 -5.33 21.08 37.78
C ILE A 829 -4.55 20.09 38.68
N ASN A 830 -3.59 20.59 39.46
CA ASN A 830 -2.69 19.83 40.35
C ASN A 830 -1.76 18.82 39.63
N GLY A 831 -1.19 19.18 38.48
CA GLY A 831 -0.31 18.29 37.70
C GLY A 831 -1.08 17.16 37.00
N GLY A 832 -2.35 17.42 36.68
CA GLY A 832 -3.24 16.49 35.99
C GLY A 832 -2.95 16.36 34.50
N LYS A 833 -3.95 15.88 33.75
CA LYS A 833 -3.91 15.76 32.28
C LYS A 833 -5.08 16.55 31.68
N ARG A 834 -4.94 16.96 30.41
CA ARG A 834 -5.99 17.57 29.59
C ARG A 834 -6.35 16.66 28.42
N LEU A 835 -7.59 16.78 27.95
CA LEU A 835 -8.09 16.15 26.74
C LEU A 835 -8.34 17.24 25.69
N LEU A 836 -7.61 17.18 24.60
CA LEU A 836 -7.87 17.94 23.39
C LEU A 836 -8.79 17.15 22.47
N PHE A 837 -9.74 17.86 21.87
CA PHE A 837 -10.62 17.34 20.83
C PHE A 837 -10.62 18.28 19.63
N PHE A 838 -10.45 17.70 18.44
CA PHE A 838 -10.48 18.41 17.17
C PHE A 838 -11.43 17.71 16.21
N SER A 839 -12.27 18.47 15.51
CA SER A 839 -13.14 17.93 14.47
C SER A 839 -13.35 18.93 13.35
N ASN A 840 -13.29 18.47 12.10
CA ASN A 840 -13.86 19.19 10.95
C ASN A 840 -15.17 18.55 10.54
N TYR A 841 -16.16 19.39 10.21
CA TYR A 841 -17.50 18.93 9.87
C TYR A 841 -18.21 19.84 8.88
N ASP A 842 -19.25 19.32 8.25
CA ASP A 842 -20.11 20.03 7.32
C ASP A 842 -21.31 20.68 8.04
N GLY A 843 -21.72 21.86 7.57
CA GLY A 843 -22.92 22.54 8.08
C GLY A 843 -22.72 23.16 9.47
N SER A 844 -23.82 23.58 10.08
CA SER A 844 -23.78 24.38 11.31
C SER A 844 -23.36 23.57 12.54
N TRP A 845 -22.80 24.28 13.52
CA TRP A 845 -22.45 23.71 14.82
C TRP A 845 -23.64 23.03 15.52
N GLU A 846 -24.83 23.61 15.40
CA GLU A 846 -26.06 23.06 15.99
C GLU A 846 -26.44 21.71 15.37
N ASN A 847 -26.38 21.61 14.03
CA ASN A 847 -26.67 20.36 13.33
C ASN A 847 -25.63 19.30 13.67
N TYR A 848 -24.35 19.67 13.66
CA TYR A 848 -23.26 18.78 14.00
C TYR A 848 -23.41 18.16 15.39
N LEU A 849 -23.63 18.99 16.42
CA LEU A 849 -23.81 18.46 17.77
C LEU A 849 -25.13 17.70 17.93
N GLY A 850 -26.20 18.12 17.27
CA GLY A 850 -27.47 17.37 17.24
C GLY A 850 -27.28 15.94 16.72
N GLU A 851 -26.61 15.78 15.57
CA GLU A 851 -26.31 14.46 14.99
C GLU A 851 -25.49 13.59 15.96
N PHE A 852 -24.52 14.20 16.66
CA PHE A 852 -23.70 13.53 17.67
C PHE A 852 -24.51 13.05 18.88
N ILE A 853 -25.44 13.85 19.37
CA ILE A 853 -26.32 13.49 20.48
C ILE A 853 -27.27 12.36 20.06
N ASP A 854 -27.89 12.47 18.90
CA ASP A 854 -28.87 11.49 18.44
C ASP A 854 -28.23 10.12 18.14
N HIS A 855 -27.09 10.11 17.45
CA HIS A 855 -26.52 8.89 16.89
C HIS A 855 -25.31 8.35 17.67
N ALA A 856 -24.57 9.21 18.38
CA ALA A 856 -23.28 8.87 18.98
C ALA A 856 -23.18 9.17 20.50
N HIS A 857 -24.27 9.52 21.19
CA HIS A 857 -24.26 9.90 22.61
C HIS A 857 -23.52 8.91 23.52
N LYS A 858 -23.63 7.58 23.27
CA LYS A 858 -22.94 6.57 24.11
C LYS A 858 -21.42 6.74 24.08
N GLY A 859 -20.86 7.04 22.90
CA GLY A 859 -19.44 7.30 22.73
C GLY A 859 -19.02 8.62 23.37
N LEU A 860 -19.82 9.67 23.18
CA LEU A 860 -19.60 10.98 23.82
C LEU A 860 -19.60 10.84 25.35
N THR A 861 -20.62 10.23 25.91
CA THR A 861 -20.74 9.99 27.35
C THR A 861 -19.57 9.16 27.86
N ALA A 862 -19.12 8.12 27.15
CA ALA A 862 -17.98 7.31 27.59
C ALA A 862 -16.65 8.07 27.64
N ILE A 863 -16.45 9.04 26.75
CA ILE A 863 -15.23 9.86 26.69
C ILE A 863 -15.32 11.01 27.70
N TRP A 864 -16.31 11.89 27.55
CA TRP A 864 -16.35 13.17 28.27
C TRP A 864 -16.84 13.06 29.72
N SER A 865 -17.48 11.95 30.13
CA SER A 865 -17.77 11.68 31.55
C SER A 865 -16.51 11.57 32.41
N ASN A 866 -15.35 11.35 31.80
CA ASN A 866 -14.05 11.36 32.47
C ASN A 866 -13.40 12.75 32.54
N THR A 867 -14.09 13.80 32.09
CA THR A 867 -13.58 15.17 31.99
C THR A 867 -14.36 16.16 32.85
N ARG A 868 -13.76 17.32 33.10
CA ARG A 868 -14.27 18.47 33.86
C ARG A 868 -13.72 19.78 33.28
N LEU A 869 -14.43 20.90 33.46
CA LEU A 869 -13.99 22.22 32.98
C LEU A 869 -13.42 23.12 34.09
N GLY A 870 -13.38 22.61 35.32
CA GLY A 870 -12.88 23.31 36.51
C GLY A 870 -13.07 22.43 37.75
N GLU A 871 -12.71 22.94 38.93
CA GLU A 871 -12.84 22.17 40.18
C GLU A 871 -14.28 21.80 40.52
N ASN A 872 -15.22 22.72 40.25
CA ASN A 872 -16.65 22.55 40.50
C ASN A 872 -17.47 22.44 39.21
N ARG A 873 -16.83 22.19 38.05
CA ARG A 873 -17.51 22.13 36.76
C ARG A 873 -17.42 20.76 36.08
N GLY A 874 -18.50 20.00 36.01
CA GLY A 874 -18.50 18.59 35.58
C GLY A 874 -19.52 18.24 34.50
N PHE A 875 -19.26 17.11 33.84
CA PHE A 875 -20.08 16.52 32.78
C PHE A 875 -21.51 16.17 33.29
N PRO A 876 -22.55 16.19 32.43
CA PRO A 876 -23.91 15.81 32.83
C PRO A 876 -23.99 14.40 33.43
N HIS A 877 -25.02 14.12 34.23
CA HIS A 877 -25.15 12.85 34.94
C HIS A 877 -25.05 11.64 34.01
N THR A 878 -24.18 10.68 34.33
CA THR A 878 -24.00 9.46 33.53
C THR A 878 -24.41 8.22 34.28
N GLN A 879 -24.77 7.18 33.53
CA GLN A 879 -25.05 5.85 34.05
C GLN A 879 -24.21 4.82 33.30
N ALA A 880 -23.31 4.15 34.02
CA ALA A 880 -22.43 3.11 33.48
C ALA A 880 -21.64 3.57 32.23
N LEU A 881 -21.19 4.83 32.22
CA LEU A 881 -20.46 5.47 31.11
C LEU A 881 -21.18 5.56 29.75
N GLN A 882 -22.41 5.07 29.60
CA GLN A 882 -23.10 5.04 28.30
C GLN A 882 -24.51 5.64 28.34
N GLY A 883 -25.20 5.58 29.48
CA GLY A 883 -26.53 6.16 29.67
C GLY A 883 -26.48 7.60 30.19
N GLY A 884 -27.49 8.40 29.84
CA GLY A 884 -27.56 9.83 30.20
C GLY A 884 -26.45 10.64 29.52
N GLY A 885 -25.83 11.56 30.26
CA GLY A 885 -24.68 12.31 29.81
C GLY A 885 -25.01 13.26 28.66
N ALA A 886 -24.46 12.97 27.47
CA ALA A 886 -24.68 13.78 26.27
C ALA A 886 -26.15 13.87 25.82
N LEU A 887 -27.03 12.98 26.30
CA LEU A 887 -28.48 13.08 26.07
C LEU A 887 -29.13 14.29 26.74
N ASP A 888 -28.51 14.88 27.77
CA ASP A 888 -28.89 16.20 28.28
C ASP A 888 -28.29 17.26 27.35
N GLU A 889 -29.00 17.52 26.25
CA GLU A 889 -28.55 18.37 25.16
C GLU A 889 -28.10 19.75 25.64
N GLN A 890 -28.87 20.41 26.51
CA GLN A 890 -28.57 21.77 26.95
C GLN A 890 -27.28 21.83 27.76
N ARG A 891 -27.11 20.96 28.76
CA ARG A 891 -25.89 20.94 29.58
C ARG A 891 -24.68 20.48 28.78
N PHE A 892 -24.86 19.52 27.87
CA PHE A 892 -23.78 19.05 27.01
C PHE A 892 -23.32 20.15 26.04
N LYS A 893 -24.24 20.78 25.30
CA LYS A 893 -23.94 21.91 24.40
C LYS A 893 -23.27 23.08 25.15
N PHE A 894 -23.75 23.37 26.35
CA PHE A 894 -23.13 24.35 27.25
C PHE A 894 -21.67 24.03 27.56
N GLN A 895 -21.39 22.77 27.90
CA GLN A 895 -20.05 22.31 28.17
C GLN A 895 -19.14 22.37 26.93
N VAL A 896 -19.68 22.01 25.75
CA VAL A 896 -18.95 22.12 24.49
C VAL A 896 -18.57 23.58 24.22
N ARG A 897 -19.50 24.53 24.30
CA ARG A 897 -19.18 25.97 24.12
C ARG A 897 -18.16 26.48 25.14
N ASN A 898 -18.17 25.99 26.37
CA ASN A 898 -17.20 26.41 27.38
C ASN A 898 -15.80 25.79 27.20
N SER A 899 -15.73 24.58 26.68
CA SER A 899 -14.47 23.93 26.33
C SER A 899 -13.90 24.40 25.00
N GLN A 900 -14.74 24.96 24.11
CA GLN A 900 -14.36 25.42 22.79
C GLN A 900 -13.33 26.55 22.84
N ARG A 901 -12.39 26.56 21.88
CA ARG A 901 -11.41 27.62 21.68
C ARG A 901 -11.37 28.02 20.22
N THR A 902 -11.21 29.32 19.99
CA THR A 902 -11.05 29.90 18.65
C THR A 902 -9.61 29.70 18.19
N GLU A 903 -9.46 29.15 17.01
CA GLU A 903 -8.18 28.97 16.31
C GLU A 903 -7.64 30.30 15.77
N GLN A 904 -6.33 30.48 15.84
CA GLN A 904 -5.67 31.67 15.28
C GLN A 904 -5.43 31.48 13.78
N ILE A 905 -5.07 30.26 13.37
CA ILE A 905 -4.91 29.89 11.96
C ILE A 905 -5.75 28.64 11.70
N TRP A 906 -6.48 28.66 10.59
CA TRP A 906 -7.29 27.55 10.11
C TRP A 906 -7.15 27.42 8.60
N TYR A 907 -6.79 26.24 8.11
CA TYR A 907 -6.67 26.00 6.67
C TYR A 907 -7.22 24.62 6.30
N SER A 908 -8.07 24.57 5.27
CA SER A 908 -8.53 23.35 4.60
C SER A 908 -8.14 23.41 3.11
N ALA A 909 -7.66 22.29 2.56
CA ALA A 909 -7.23 22.21 1.16
C ALA A 909 -8.36 22.07 0.14
N TYR A 910 -9.59 21.89 0.61
CA TYR A 910 -10.80 21.74 -0.20
C TYR A 910 -12.02 22.24 0.58
N PRO A 911 -12.03 23.53 1.01
CA PRO A 911 -13.00 24.09 1.94
C PRO A 911 -14.45 24.05 1.44
N GLU A 912 -14.66 23.96 0.13
CA GLU A 912 -15.97 23.87 -0.53
C GLU A 912 -16.54 22.45 -0.63
N LEU A 913 -15.74 21.41 -0.38
CA LEU A 913 -16.19 20.03 -0.51
C LEU A 913 -16.72 19.48 0.81
N SER A 914 -17.97 19.00 0.81
CA SER A 914 -18.52 18.19 1.89
C SER A 914 -18.03 16.74 1.85
N VAL A 915 -18.16 16.00 2.95
CA VAL A 915 -17.84 14.56 3.03
C VAL A 915 -18.64 13.78 1.99
N LYS A 916 -19.91 14.14 1.79
CA LYS A 916 -20.76 13.56 0.74
C LYS A 916 -20.23 13.87 -0.65
N ASN A 917 -19.82 15.11 -0.91
CA ASN A 917 -19.26 15.50 -2.22
C ASN A 917 -17.98 14.72 -2.53
N ILE A 918 -17.08 14.55 -1.56
CA ILE A 918 -15.87 13.72 -1.71
C ILE A 918 -16.24 12.27 -2.05
N GLY A 919 -17.24 11.71 -1.35
CA GLY A 919 -17.75 10.37 -1.61
C GLY A 919 -18.40 10.22 -3.00
N ASN A 920 -19.13 11.23 -3.44
CA ASN A 920 -19.82 11.22 -4.73
C ASN A 920 -18.82 11.37 -5.89
N ASN A 921 -17.84 12.28 -5.77
CA ASN A 921 -16.79 12.46 -6.77
C ASN A 921 -15.95 11.17 -6.95
N LYS A 922 -15.69 10.46 -5.84
CA LYS A 922 -15.10 9.12 -5.87
C LYS A 922 -15.93 8.15 -6.69
N LYS A 923 -17.23 8.04 -6.39
CA LYS A 923 -18.14 7.09 -7.06
C LYS A 923 -18.22 7.38 -8.56
N ILE A 924 -18.36 8.66 -8.94
CA ILE A 924 -18.37 9.10 -10.34
C ILE A 924 -17.13 8.59 -11.07
N ARG A 925 -15.94 8.76 -10.47
CA ARG A 925 -14.70 8.24 -11.05
C ARG A 925 -14.70 6.71 -11.15
N ASP A 926 -15.00 6.01 -10.06
CA ASP A 926 -14.93 4.54 -10.00
C ASP A 926 -15.86 3.88 -11.02
N GLN A 927 -17.01 4.50 -11.27
CA GLN A 927 -18.01 3.97 -12.20
C GLN A 927 -17.91 4.53 -13.61
N LEU A 928 -17.07 5.54 -13.85
CA LEU A 928 -16.91 6.14 -15.18
C LEU A 928 -16.63 5.06 -16.26
N LEU A 929 -15.84 4.05 -15.94
CA LEU A 929 -15.48 2.93 -16.84
C LEU A 929 -16.05 1.55 -16.44
N GLY A 930 -16.90 1.46 -15.41
CA GLY A 930 -17.48 0.18 -14.96
C GLY A 930 -18.63 -0.32 -15.85
N ASP A 931 -19.01 -1.58 -15.77
CA ASP A 931 -20.16 -2.09 -16.54
C ASP A 931 -21.49 -1.45 -16.08
N MET A 932 -22.39 -1.15 -17.01
CA MET A 932 -23.77 -0.73 -16.67
C MET A 932 -24.58 -1.94 -16.22
N THR A 933 -25.31 -1.83 -15.12
CA THR A 933 -26.24 -2.86 -14.66
C THR A 933 -27.57 -2.78 -15.42
N ASP A 934 -28.31 -3.88 -15.49
CA ASP A 934 -29.65 -3.91 -16.13
C ASP A 934 -30.66 -2.96 -15.46
N GLU A 935 -30.41 -2.56 -14.21
CA GLU A 935 -31.20 -1.57 -13.48
C GLU A 935 -30.87 -0.14 -13.94
N ASP A 936 -29.61 0.15 -14.30
CA ASP A 936 -29.18 1.44 -14.89
C ASP A 936 -29.78 1.67 -16.28
N LEU A 937 -30.21 0.60 -16.95
CA LEU A 937 -30.89 0.62 -18.24
C LEU A 937 -32.42 0.68 -18.13
N ARG A 938 -32.99 0.33 -16.97
CA ARG A 938 -34.45 0.33 -16.73
C ARG A 938 -35.00 1.68 -16.29
N GLU A 939 -34.17 2.58 -15.77
CA GLU A 939 -34.54 3.97 -15.42
C GLU A 939 -34.62 4.92 -16.65
N ASP A 940 -34.52 4.41 -17.88
CA ASP A 940 -34.92 5.18 -19.07
C ASP A 940 -36.44 5.45 -19.00
N ILE A 941 -36.78 6.60 -18.42
CA ILE A 941 -38.16 7.08 -18.32
C ILE A 941 -38.76 7.14 -19.72
N THR A 942 -39.84 6.38 -19.92
CA THR A 942 -40.67 6.50 -21.12
C THR A 942 -41.60 7.71 -20.96
N ASP A 943 -42.02 8.32 -22.07
CA ASP A 943 -42.92 9.51 -22.08
C ASP A 943 -44.22 9.33 -21.26
N LYS A 944 -44.54 8.10 -20.82
CA LYS A 944 -45.67 7.75 -19.96
C LYS A 944 -45.56 8.19 -18.50
N ASP A 945 -44.36 8.50 -17.97
CA ASP A 945 -44.18 8.91 -16.57
C ASP A 945 -44.21 10.45 -16.36
N LEU A 946 -44.54 11.19 -17.43
CA LEU A 946 -44.62 12.65 -17.48
C LEU A 946 -46.10 13.09 -17.45
N ARG A 947 -46.43 14.14 -16.69
CA ARG A 947 -47.82 14.61 -16.60
C ARG A 947 -48.32 15.11 -17.96
N GLU A 948 -49.58 14.79 -18.29
CA GLU A 948 -50.20 15.13 -19.58
C GLU A 948 -50.45 16.64 -19.77
N ASP A 949 -50.37 17.44 -18.71
CA ASP A 949 -50.61 18.89 -18.73
C ASP A 949 -49.35 19.72 -19.08
N MET A 950 -48.17 19.10 -19.15
CA MET A 950 -46.92 19.80 -19.45
C MET A 950 -46.80 20.11 -20.95
N THR A 951 -46.30 21.30 -21.28
CA THR A 951 -45.95 21.67 -22.67
C THR A 951 -44.84 20.76 -23.20
N ASP A 952 -44.71 20.63 -24.52
CA ASP A 952 -43.65 19.80 -25.12
C ASP A 952 -42.24 20.26 -24.71
N GLU A 953 -42.05 21.54 -24.42
CA GLU A 953 -40.78 22.09 -23.96
C GLU A 953 -40.48 21.72 -22.50
N GLU A 954 -41.49 21.82 -21.62
CA GLU A 954 -41.39 21.38 -20.22
C GLU A 954 -41.20 19.86 -20.12
N ARG A 955 -41.90 19.07 -20.93
CA ARG A 955 -41.69 17.61 -21.00
C ARG A 955 -40.25 17.28 -21.38
N ARG A 956 -39.69 17.98 -22.38
CA ARG A 956 -38.30 17.81 -22.82
C ARG A 956 -37.31 18.19 -21.72
N GLU A 957 -37.54 19.30 -21.02
CA GLU A 957 -36.65 19.76 -19.96
C GLU A 957 -36.71 18.83 -18.74
N VAL A 958 -37.90 18.38 -18.32
CA VAL A 958 -38.09 17.45 -17.20
C VAL A 958 -37.51 16.07 -17.53
N ALA A 959 -37.72 15.56 -18.75
CA ALA A 959 -37.14 14.29 -19.18
C ALA A 959 -35.60 14.34 -19.25
N TRP A 960 -35.03 15.46 -19.73
CA TRP A 960 -33.58 15.67 -19.75
C TRP A 960 -32.98 15.80 -18.35
N LEU A 961 -33.61 16.61 -17.48
CA LEU A 961 -33.21 16.74 -16.07
C LEU A 961 -33.27 15.38 -15.39
N ARG A 962 -34.32 14.59 -15.63
CA ARG A 962 -34.47 13.26 -15.04
C ARG A 962 -33.53 12.20 -15.60
N ARG A 963 -33.07 12.28 -16.86
CA ARG A 963 -32.03 11.38 -17.41
C ARG A 963 -30.64 11.74 -16.91
N CYS A 964 -30.33 13.04 -16.85
CA CYS A 964 -29.12 13.52 -16.20
C CYS A 964 -29.14 13.19 -14.70
N GLU A 965 -30.30 13.32 -14.04
CA GLU A 965 -30.53 12.85 -12.68
C GLU A 965 -30.55 11.33 -12.55
N ALA A 966 -31.00 10.52 -13.51
CA ALA A 966 -30.91 9.06 -13.37
C ALA A 966 -29.44 8.63 -13.31
N TRP A 967 -28.60 9.29 -14.13
CA TRP A 967 -27.15 9.11 -14.05
C TRP A 967 -26.51 9.80 -12.82
N LEU A 968 -27.03 10.93 -12.33
CA LEU A 968 -26.45 11.69 -11.19
C LEU A 968 -27.04 11.34 -9.81
N ARG A 969 -28.37 11.22 -9.64
CA ARG A 969 -29.12 10.90 -8.40
C ARG A 969 -28.84 9.52 -7.84
N ARG A 970 -28.39 8.55 -8.66
CA ARG A 970 -27.94 7.26 -8.13
C ARG A 970 -26.60 7.37 -7.38
N PHE A 971 -25.94 8.54 -7.40
CA PHE A 971 -24.63 8.81 -6.78
C PHE A 971 -24.64 9.99 -5.80
#